data_AF-A0A816RHY6-F1
#
_entry.id   AF-A0A816RHY6-F1
#
_cell.length_a   1.000
_cell.length_b   1.000
_cell.length_c   1.000
_cell.angle_alpha   90.00
_cell.angle_beta   90.00
_cell.angle_gamma   90.00
#
_symmetry.space_group_name_H-M   'P 1'
#
loop_
_entity.id
_entity.type
_entity.pdbx_description
1 polymer ?
#
loop_
_entity_poly.entity_id
_entity_poly.type
_entity_poly.pdbx_seq_one_letter_code
_entity_poly.pdbx_strand_id
1 'polypeptide(L)'
;MENEYNSEGRLPIHEAAFRDYENVVERILTSLGSKSNRRTYENEDNKSDDDDEHLSPLHRAHIQEMVEAITYDYFRLTPILAATVGNANRTIECLISHGAKVTCRDGDNHSMAAIAIFKQNVDLFLYFAKASYANELDLWNTLMTMFTSKAIDESAAAGHVLEQLTSSQNISFVWPFIANLHVIEKTIQVLVQVVNNNNHNHNHNHNNNNNNNNNNNLANDSLLVSCLIIFYNLMYIDPNIRAVFSQNEDGARALVKMRKTNEAIVLIFSHVVCYLCDNVYCIQALINQNLMGDLQILLDMDTMNIPKHQVCLYFDILGKIARCKREFQEIIQYSSATKRTILDQAIELLERFDRDLTISILHFIRDLCAENEQQQQICADNNLLIAHLLSALNSTYKDVQRSSVDTLQMIIMHNTVSQYTILQQGGAEQLLTLLTKATLPKLRVSIISTLWSLTGEDSNRRQSMAHAIGVSTLIEVLNVKMTDQLYIVLDAISELLRRVPTEKENIPLKFGRRHCIPSIVRILSIDYERKLLLKCLICIQQLCLLPTYQPCRINQTIFQKANGFNQILILIRRTNKDKILQAKAIATIACTVFDHKENKEILTKSVIQQLFKRISFLFNSSDEDVKAEAGLGLVTFVCSDSNYYNYCAENMTLQHEHFRRLLTSKNIAIRCNAAFQMIILIRIFSEVNATTWIGEALMTLFRVIGNPRIDDEEKILPSDIIGRLARIPS
;
A
#
# COMPACT_ATOMS: atom_id res chain seq x y z
N MET A 1 52.54 -8.31 48.06
CA MET A 1 51.81 -9.40 47.39
C MET A 1 52.86 -10.38 46.87
N GLU A 2 52.80 -11.63 47.33
CA GLU A 2 53.51 -12.72 46.68
C GLU A 2 52.77 -13.01 45.36
N ASN A 3 53.49 -13.02 44.23
CA ASN A 3 52.92 -13.32 42.91
C ASN A 3 52.72 -14.84 42.76
N GLU A 4 51.98 -15.44 43.69
CA GLU A 4 51.68 -16.87 43.69
C GLU A 4 50.28 -17.11 43.15
N TYR A 5 50.13 -18.22 42.41
CA TYR A 5 48.84 -18.66 41.90
C TYR A 5 48.00 -19.20 43.05
N ASN A 6 46.72 -18.80 43.09
CA ASN A 6 45.76 -19.37 44.04
C ASN A 6 45.42 -20.83 43.68
N SER A 7 44.59 -21.48 44.51
CA SER A 7 44.12 -22.85 44.28
C SER A 7 43.32 -23.05 42.98
N GLU A 8 42.89 -21.96 42.34
CA GLU A 8 42.19 -21.94 41.06
C GLU A 8 43.12 -21.63 39.88
N GLY A 9 44.43 -21.55 40.11
CA GLY A 9 45.40 -21.27 39.05
C GLY A 9 45.36 -19.82 38.55
N ARG A 10 44.98 -18.85 39.40
CA ARG A 10 44.94 -17.41 39.08
C ARG A 10 45.91 -16.61 39.92
N LEU A 11 46.66 -15.71 39.28
CA LEU A 11 47.42 -14.64 39.98
C LEU A 11 46.49 -13.55 40.54
N PRO A 12 46.92 -12.79 41.56
CA PRO A 12 46.15 -11.66 42.10
C PRO A 12 45.70 -10.64 41.05
N ILE A 13 46.51 -10.43 40.00
CA ILE A 13 46.16 -9.53 38.90
C ILE A 13 44.95 -10.03 38.08
N HIS A 14 44.78 -11.35 37.90
CA HIS A 14 43.62 -11.91 37.20
C HIS A 14 42.33 -11.71 38.00
N GLU A 15 42.38 -11.92 39.32
CA GLU A 15 41.21 -11.76 40.19
C GLU A 15 40.82 -10.28 40.34
N ALA A 16 41.82 -9.40 40.46
CA ALA A 16 41.60 -7.96 40.46
C ALA A 16 41.02 -7.49 39.11
N ALA A 17 41.51 -8.03 37.99
CA ALA A 17 41.02 -7.72 36.66
C ALA A 17 39.58 -8.20 36.44
N PHE A 18 39.25 -9.42 36.87
CA PHE A 18 37.90 -9.97 36.77
C PHE A 18 36.85 -9.18 37.58
N ARG A 19 37.25 -8.56 38.71
CA ARG A 19 36.32 -7.83 39.60
C ARG A 19 36.24 -6.33 39.34
N ASP A 20 36.86 -5.85 38.27
CA ASP A 20 37.00 -4.43 37.93
C ASP A 20 37.71 -3.59 39.01
N TYR A 21 38.72 -4.16 39.67
CA TYR A 21 39.54 -3.45 40.65
C TYR A 21 40.72 -2.74 39.99
N GLU A 22 40.43 -1.76 39.13
CA GLU A 22 41.40 -0.94 38.39
C GLU A 22 42.56 -0.45 39.27
N ASN A 23 42.25 0.20 40.40
CA ASN A 23 43.26 0.71 41.35
C ASN A 23 44.18 -0.39 41.90
N VAL A 24 43.69 -1.62 42.02
CA VAL A 24 44.49 -2.76 42.49
C VAL A 24 45.37 -3.27 41.36
N VAL A 25 44.85 -3.36 40.13
CA VAL A 25 45.62 -3.72 38.95
C VAL A 25 46.72 -2.69 38.69
N GLU A 26 46.40 -1.40 38.68
CA GLU A 26 47.36 -0.31 38.53
C GLU A 26 48.45 -0.38 39.61
N ARG A 27 48.07 -0.61 40.88
CA ARG A 27 49.05 -0.80 41.96
C ARG A 27 49.91 -2.04 41.79
N ILE A 28 49.38 -3.15 41.29
CA ILE A 28 50.18 -4.35 41.01
C ILE A 28 51.22 -4.04 39.92
N LEU A 29 50.79 -3.39 38.83
CA LEU A 29 51.66 -3.05 37.70
C LEU A 29 52.72 -1.99 38.07
N THR A 30 52.36 -0.98 38.85
CA THR A 30 53.28 0.10 39.29
C THR A 30 54.20 -0.32 40.44
N SER A 31 53.71 -1.10 41.42
CA SER A 31 54.53 -1.52 42.57
C SER A 31 55.60 -2.55 42.22
N LEU A 32 55.40 -3.35 41.17
CA LEU A 32 56.41 -4.29 40.68
C LEU A 32 57.60 -3.57 39.98
N GLY A 33 57.40 -2.37 39.43
CA GLY A 33 58.48 -1.51 38.93
C GLY A 33 59.38 -0.92 40.03
N SER A 34 58.91 -0.86 41.28
CA SER A 34 59.67 -0.27 42.39
C SER A 34 60.63 -1.25 43.11
N LYS A 35 60.52 -2.56 42.84
CA LYS A 35 61.32 -3.59 43.54
C LYS A 35 62.75 -3.75 43.02
N SER A 36 63.13 -3.15 41.88
CA SER A 36 64.51 -3.19 41.37
C SER A 36 65.49 -2.29 42.15
N ASN A 37 65.02 -1.35 42.99
CA ASN A 37 65.88 -0.38 43.67
C ASN A 37 66.16 -0.67 45.16
N ARG A 38 65.91 -1.90 45.64
CA ARG A 38 66.31 -2.31 47.01
C ARG A 38 67.54 -3.21 47.00
N ARG A 39 68.65 -2.72 46.43
CA ARG A 39 70.00 -3.14 46.82
C ARG A 39 70.98 -1.98 46.63
N THR A 40 71.02 -1.09 47.60
CA THR A 40 72.24 -0.58 48.26
C THR A 40 71.82 0.41 49.34
N TYR A 41 72.19 0.13 50.59
CA TYR A 41 72.31 1.18 51.60
C TYR A 41 73.61 1.96 51.32
N GLU A 42 73.59 3.25 51.71
CA GLU A 42 74.71 4.21 51.77
C GLU A 42 74.99 5.04 50.50
N ASN A 43 74.25 6.14 50.32
CA ASN A 43 74.70 7.48 50.76
C ASN A 43 73.72 8.58 50.32
N GLU A 44 73.67 9.63 51.15
CA GLU A 44 72.77 10.77 51.14
C GLU A 44 72.99 11.74 49.96
N ASP A 45 71.98 12.61 49.80
CA ASP A 45 72.01 13.93 49.16
C ASP A 45 72.15 14.02 47.64
N ASN A 46 71.00 14.08 46.95
CA ASN A 46 70.58 15.31 46.24
C ASN A 46 69.22 15.12 45.55
N LYS A 47 68.32 16.10 45.76
CA LYS A 47 67.10 16.29 44.98
C LYS A 47 67.46 16.88 43.60
N SER A 48 66.85 16.34 42.55
CA SER A 48 66.46 17.11 41.37
C SER A 48 65.12 16.58 40.85
N ASP A 49 64.14 17.48 40.81
CA ASP A 49 62.74 17.27 40.41
C ASP A 49 62.56 17.27 38.87
N ASP A 50 63.34 16.50 38.10
CA ASP A 50 63.29 16.58 36.61
C ASP A 50 63.41 15.24 35.85
N ASP A 51 63.22 14.07 36.47
CA ASP A 51 63.19 12.78 35.76
C ASP A 51 61.76 12.20 35.70
N ASP A 52 60.84 12.95 35.08
CA ASP A 52 59.67 12.36 34.47
C ASP A 52 60.12 11.62 33.18
N GLU A 53 59.55 10.42 32.99
CA GLU A 53 59.34 9.82 31.66
C GLU A 53 60.36 8.85 31.03
N HIS A 54 61.14 8.04 31.75
CA HIS A 54 61.67 6.78 31.16
C HIS A 54 61.68 5.59 32.13
N LEU A 55 60.58 4.81 32.16
CA LEU A 55 60.59 3.46 32.74
C LEU A 55 61.76 2.65 32.19
N SER A 56 62.60 2.09 33.07
CA SER A 56 63.72 1.24 32.67
C SER A 56 63.26 0.09 31.75
N PRO A 57 64.05 -0.34 30.76
CA PRO A 57 63.70 -1.47 29.89
C PRO A 57 63.34 -2.75 30.66
N LEU A 58 63.95 -2.94 31.84
CA LEU A 58 63.65 -4.04 32.75
C LEU A 58 62.24 -3.92 33.38
N HIS A 59 61.82 -2.70 33.73
CA HIS A 59 60.47 -2.45 34.26
C HIS A 59 59.39 -2.68 33.21
N ARG A 60 59.62 -2.22 31.96
CA ARG A 60 58.70 -2.49 30.85
C ARG A 60 58.58 -3.99 30.57
N ALA A 61 59.68 -4.73 30.63
CA ALA A 61 59.67 -6.19 30.45
C ALA A 61 58.85 -6.91 31.52
N HIS A 62 58.95 -6.50 32.79
CA HIS A 62 58.20 -7.14 33.88
C HIS A 62 56.71 -6.75 33.90
N ILE A 63 56.38 -5.50 33.54
CA ILE A 63 54.98 -5.12 33.29
C ILE A 63 54.40 -5.97 32.15
N GLN A 64 55.15 -6.14 31.06
CA GLN A 64 54.72 -6.97 29.93
C GLN A 64 54.49 -8.43 30.34
N GLU A 65 55.38 -9.00 31.16
CA GLU A 65 55.24 -10.35 31.71
C GLU A 65 53.96 -10.51 32.55
N MET A 66 53.57 -9.47 33.29
CA MET A 66 52.37 -9.48 34.13
C MET A 66 51.07 -9.29 33.36
N VAL A 67 51.03 -8.38 32.38
CA VAL A 67 49.83 -8.17 31.55
C VAL A 67 49.57 -9.31 30.55
N GLU A 68 50.60 -10.10 30.23
CA GLU A 68 50.50 -11.30 29.38
C GLU A 68 50.58 -12.61 30.18
N ALA A 69 50.62 -12.55 31.51
CA ALA A 69 50.58 -13.76 32.35
C ALA A 69 49.30 -14.53 32.06
N ILE A 70 49.36 -15.86 32.01
CA ILE A 70 48.17 -16.70 31.80
C ILE A 70 47.78 -17.41 33.08
N THR A 71 46.49 -17.67 33.26
CA THR A 71 46.01 -18.62 34.27
C THR A 71 46.51 -20.04 33.98
N TYR A 72 46.68 -20.84 35.03
CA TYR A 72 47.06 -22.25 34.92
C TYR A 72 45.86 -23.20 34.80
N ASP A 73 44.64 -22.68 34.87
CA ASP A 73 43.43 -23.45 34.61
C ASP A 73 43.26 -23.75 33.10
N TYR A 74 42.25 -24.54 32.79
CA TYR A 74 41.94 -24.93 31.41
C TYR A 74 41.71 -23.71 30.49
N PHE A 75 41.22 -22.60 31.04
CA PHE A 75 40.86 -21.40 30.30
C PHE A 75 42.06 -20.57 29.85
N ARG A 76 43.24 -20.67 30.50
CA ARG A 76 44.48 -19.95 30.12
C ARG A 76 44.26 -18.47 29.79
N LEU A 77 43.53 -17.77 30.65
CA LEU A 77 43.16 -16.36 30.46
C LEU A 77 44.34 -15.45 30.80
N THR A 78 44.58 -14.44 29.96
CA THR A 78 45.39 -13.28 30.35
C THR A 78 44.56 -12.34 31.25
N PRO A 79 45.17 -11.40 32.00
CA PRO A 79 44.44 -10.43 32.80
C PRO A 79 43.39 -9.66 32.00
N ILE A 80 43.66 -9.31 30.74
CA ILE A 80 42.69 -8.60 29.89
C ILE A 80 41.52 -9.49 29.46
N LEU A 81 41.75 -10.79 29.22
CA LEU A 81 40.67 -11.74 28.98
C LEU A 81 39.87 -11.98 30.27
N ALA A 82 40.51 -12.07 31.44
CA ALA A 82 39.83 -12.15 32.73
C ALA A 82 38.96 -10.91 33.00
N ALA A 83 39.45 -9.70 32.69
CA ALA A 83 38.68 -8.47 32.73
C ALA A 83 37.48 -8.50 31.76
N THR A 84 37.67 -9.06 30.57
CA THR A 84 36.60 -9.24 29.58
C THR A 84 35.50 -10.19 30.07
N VAL A 85 35.88 -11.33 30.66
CA VAL A 85 34.93 -12.28 31.28
C VAL A 85 34.16 -11.60 32.43
N GLY A 86 34.82 -10.72 33.18
CA GLY A 86 34.26 -9.98 34.31
C GLY A 86 33.48 -8.70 33.97
N ASN A 87 33.39 -8.32 32.68
CA ASN A 87 32.80 -7.05 32.24
C ASN A 87 33.45 -5.80 32.88
N ALA A 88 34.77 -5.83 33.05
CA ALA A 88 35.55 -4.85 33.80
C ALA A 88 36.13 -3.74 32.90
N ASN A 89 35.28 -2.85 32.38
CA ASN A 89 35.66 -1.85 31.37
C ASN A 89 36.82 -0.94 31.82
N ARG A 90 36.84 -0.50 33.08
CA ARG A 90 37.91 0.37 33.60
C ARG A 90 39.24 -0.36 33.65
N THR A 91 39.17 -1.61 34.07
CA THR A 91 40.36 -2.46 34.13
C THR A 91 40.88 -2.85 32.74
N ILE A 92 40.00 -3.02 31.75
CA ILE A 92 40.41 -3.22 30.35
C ILE A 92 41.23 -2.01 29.85
N GLU A 93 40.75 -0.78 30.05
CA GLU A 93 41.50 0.43 29.66
C GLU A 93 42.83 0.56 30.41
N CYS A 94 42.84 0.26 31.72
CA CYS A 94 44.06 0.26 32.52
C CYS A 94 45.07 -0.78 32.03
N LEU A 95 44.64 -1.98 31.62
CA LEU A 95 45.54 -3.01 31.10
C LEU A 95 46.09 -2.63 29.72
N ILE A 96 45.26 -2.03 28.86
CA ILE A 96 45.67 -1.56 27.53
C ILE A 96 46.68 -0.41 27.63
N SER A 97 46.47 0.55 28.55
CA SER A 97 47.42 1.64 28.80
C SER A 97 48.79 1.14 29.27
N HIS A 98 48.85 -0.06 29.84
CA HIS A 98 50.07 -0.75 30.28
C HIS A 98 50.59 -1.79 29.27
N GLY A 99 50.08 -1.81 28.03
CA GLY A 99 50.62 -2.63 26.94
C GLY A 99 50.05 -4.04 26.81
N ALA A 100 48.89 -4.32 27.42
CA ALA A 100 48.19 -5.58 27.21
C ALA A 100 47.72 -5.72 25.76
N LYS A 101 47.96 -6.89 25.14
CA LYS A 101 47.52 -7.16 23.77
C LYS A 101 46.04 -7.48 23.71
N VAL A 102 45.27 -6.67 22.99
CA VAL A 102 43.83 -6.92 22.74
C VAL A 102 43.57 -8.12 21.83
N THR A 103 44.59 -8.58 21.09
CA THR A 103 44.52 -9.73 20.17
C THR A 103 44.80 -11.08 20.85
N CYS A 104 44.99 -11.11 22.18
CA CYS A 104 45.19 -12.34 22.92
C CYS A 104 43.97 -13.28 22.84
N ARG A 105 44.23 -14.57 23.04
CA ARG A 105 43.22 -15.63 22.98
C ARG A 105 43.34 -16.57 24.16
N ASP A 106 42.21 -17.10 24.60
CA ASP A 106 42.13 -18.06 25.70
C ASP A 106 42.58 -19.47 25.26
N GLY A 107 42.49 -20.44 26.18
CA GLY A 107 42.83 -21.84 25.96
C GLY A 107 42.01 -22.54 24.87
N ASP A 108 40.79 -22.05 24.61
CA ASP A 108 39.88 -22.53 23.56
C ASP A 108 39.96 -21.66 22.28
N ASN A 109 40.96 -20.78 22.19
CA ASN A 109 41.21 -19.88 21.07
C ASN A 109 40.15 -18.76 20.90
N HIS A 110 39.43 -18.38 21.95
CA HIS A 110 38.50 -17.26 21.96
C HIS A 110 39.20 -15.92 22.17
N SER A 111 38.90 -14.94 21.32
CA SER A 111 39.30 -13.55 21.50
C SER A 111 38.40 -12.83 22.50
N MET A 112 38.75 -11.59 22.87
CA MET A 112 37.88 -10.71 23.66
C MET A 112 36.47 -10.57 23.04
N ALA A 113 36.40 -10.50 21.70
CA ALA A 113 35.14 -10.45 20.96
C ALA A 113 34.29 -11.71 21.17
N ALA A 114 34.91 -12.90 21.02
CA ALA A 114 34.22 -14.17 21.22
C ALA A 114 33.73 -14.34 22.66
N ILE A 115 34.54 -13.95 23.65
CA ILE A 115 34.15 -13.98 25.08
C ILE A 115 32.94 -13.08 25.34
N ALA A 116 32.94 -11.85 24.81
CA ALA A 116 31.79 -10.94 24.95
C ALA A 116 30.51 -11.53 24.34
N ILE A 117 30.64 -12.21 23.19
CA ILE A 117 29.53 -12.90 22.52
C ILE A 117 29.01 -14.08 23.35
N PHE A 118 29.89 -14.95 23.84
CA PHE A 118 29.51 -16.09 24.70
C PHE A 118 28.80 -15.65 25.97
N LYS A 119 29.22 -14.51 26.54
CA LYS A 119 28.56 -13.90 27.70
C LYS A 119 27.28 -13.17 27.36
N GLN A 120 26.92 -13.08 26.07
CA GLN A 120 25.75 -12.37 25.56
C GLN A 120 25.70 -10.90 26.03
N ASN A 121 26.89 -10.30 26.21
CA ASN A 121 27.02 -8.96 26.78
C ASN A 121 27.13 -7.91 25.66
N VAL A 122 25.98 -7.38 25.28
CA VAL A 122 25.85 -6.43 24.16
C VAL A 122 26.45 -5.07 24.50
N ASP A 123 26.39 -4.65 25.76
CA ASP A 123 27.00 -3.39 26.19
C ASP A 123 28.52 -3.43 26.06
N LEU A 124 29.14 -4.54 26.46
CA LEU A 124 30.57 -4.76 26.29
C LEU A 124 30.97 -4.88 24.81
N PHE A 125 30.14 -5.54 24.00
CA PHE A 125 30.37 -5.61 22.56
C PHE A 125 30.30 -4.22 21.90
N LEU A 126 29.31 -3.40 22.25
CA LEU A 126 29.16 -2.03 21.78
C LEU A 126 30.27 -1.11 22.32
N TYR A 127 30.75 -1.36 23.53
CA TYR A 127 31.92 -0.70 24.10
C TYR A 127 33.15 -0.96 23.22
N PHE A 128 33.44 -2.22 22.91
CA PHE A 128 34.54 -2.58 22.02
C PHE A 128 34.38 -1.99 20.62
N ALA A 129 33.16 -1.93 20.08
CA ALA A 129 32.91 -1.35 18.77
C ALA A 129 33.19 0.17 18.70
N LYS A 130 33.19 0.87 19.84
CA LYS A 130 33.49 2.30 19.95
C LYS A 130 34.93 2.59 20.38
N ALA A 131 35.68 1.56 20.79
CA ALA A 131 37.04 1.71 21.28
C ALA A 131 38.02 2.04 20.13
N SER A 132 39.14 2.69 20.48
CA SER A 132 40.19 3.05 19.52
C SER A 132 40.82 1.83 18.83
N TYR A 133 40.79 0.67 19.50
CA TYR A 133 41.33 -0.61 19.05
C TYR A 133 40.29 -1.54 18.39
N ALA A 134 39.07 -1.05 18.09
CA ALA A 134 37.98 -1.86 17.54
C ALA A 134 38.37 -2.67 16.29
N ASN A 135 39.20 -2.09 15.41
CA ASN A 135 39.65 -2.74 14.18
C ASN A 135 40.55 -3.97 14.42
N GLU A 136 41.24 -4.03 15.56
CA GLU A 136 42.12 -5.16 15.90
C GLU A 136 41.34 -6.37 16.43
N LEU A 137 40.12 -6.16 16.93
CA LEU A 137 39.30 -7.20 17.55
C LEU A 137 38.48 -8.03 16.55
N ASP A 138 38.38 -7.59 15.29
CA ASP A 138 37.60 -8.25 14.24
C ASP A 138 36.17 -8.63 14.70
N LEU A 139 35.54 -7.71 15.45
CA LEU A 139 34.29 -7.93 16.20
C LEU A 139 33.18 -8.53 15.34
N TRP A 140 32.96 -7.91 14.18
CA TRP A 140 31.82 -8.22 13.32
C TRP A 140 31.99 -9.54 12.58
N ASN A 141 33.19 -9.86 12.11
CA ASN A 141 33.46 -11.18 11.49
C ASN A 141 33.47 -12.29 12.54
N THR A 142 33.94 -12.01 13.76
CA THR A 142 33.84 -12.97 14.89
C THR A 142 32.37 -13.28 15.18
N LEU A 143 31.52 -12.26 15.30
CA LEU A 143 30.07 -12.41 15.49
C LEU A 143 29.43 -13.25 14.38
N MET A 144 29.71 -12.94 13.12
CA MET A 144 29.14 -13.66 11.98
C MET A 144 29.66 -15.10 11.87
N THR A 145 30.92 -15.34 12.23
CA THR A 145 31.52 -16.68 12.26
C THR A 145 30.84 -17.54 13.32
N MET A 146 30.74 -17.03 14.55
CA MET A 146 30.07 -17.73 15.65
C MET A 146 28.59 -17.96 15.36
N PHE A 147 27.89 -16.98 14.77
CA PHE A 147 26.48 -17.13 14.40
C PHE A 147 26.26 -18.28 13.42
N THR A 148 27.15 -18.46 12.44
CA THR A 148 27.09 -19.58 11.48
C THR A 148 27.79 -20.86 11.96
N SER A 149 28.20 -20.93 13.24
CA SER A 149 28.88 -22.09 13.79
C SER A 149 27.98 -23.32 13.82
N LYS A 150 28.59 -24.50 13.69
CA LYS A 150 27.89 -25.78 13.88
C LYS A 150 27.63 -26.08 15.36
N ALA A 151 28.37 -25.43 16.26
CA ALA A 151 28.13 -25.53 17.70
C ALA A 151 26.92 -24.67 18.07
N ILE A 152 25.85 -25.33 18.52
CA ILE A 152 24.55 -24.69 18.78
C ILE A 152 24.70 -23.60 19.85
N ASP A 153 25.50 -23.84 20.89
CA ASP A 153 25.68 -22.87 21.98
C ASP A 153 26.37 -21.57 21.51
N GLU A 154 27.36 -21.69 20.61
CA GLU A 154 28.04 -20.54 20.00
C GLU A 154 27.08 -19.75 19.11
N SER A 155 26.34 -20.47 18.27
CA SER A 155 25.38 -19.90 17.33
C SER A 155 24.23 -19.23 18.08
N ALA A 156 23.73 -19.84 19.16
CA ALA A 156 22.70 -19.28 20.03
C ALA A 156 23.17 -18.00 20.75
N ALA A 157 24.38 -18.02 21.31
CA ALA A 157 24.94 -16.83 21.97
C ALA A 157 25.14 -15.67 20.98
N ALA A 158 25.72 -15.96 19.80
CA ALA A 158 25.87 -14.98 18.73
C ALA A 158 24.53 -14.49 18.18
N GLY A 159 23.54 -15.39 18.05
CA GLY A 159 22.18 -15.07 17.65
C GLY A 159 21.53 -14.07 18.61
N HIS A 160 21.65 -14.27 19.92
CA HIS A 160 21.07 -13.35 20.91
C HIS A 160 21.75 -11.98 20.90
N VAL A 161 23.07 -11.92 20.73
CA VAL A 161 23.79 -10.65 20.57
C VAL A 161 23.34 -9.93 19.30
N LEU A 162 23.24 -10.64 18.18
CA LEU A 162 22.83 -10.06 16.90
C LEU A 162 21.36 -9.60 16.91
N GLU A 163 20.49 -10.32 17.60
CA GLU A 163 19.09 -9.93 17.87
C GLU A 163 19.01 -8.55 18.55
N GLN A 164 19.75 -8.36 19.65
CA GLN A 164 19.75 -7.10 20.39
C GLN A 164 20.46 -5.96 19.63
N LEU A 165 21.50 -6.27 18.86
CA LEU A 165 22.20 -5.31 18.01
C LEU A 165 21.33 -4.84 16.83
N THR A 166 20.45 -5.71 16.32
CA THR A 166 19.51 -5.37 15.24
C THR A 166 18.24 -4.67 15.74
N SER A 167 18.05 -4.57 17.06
CA SER A 167 16.93 -3.83 17.64
C SER A 167 16.93 -2.34 17.24
N SER A 168 15.76 -1.71 17.29
CA SER A 168 15.57 -0.29 16.93
C SER A 168 16.47 0.68 17.72
N GLN A 169 16.95 0.29 18.90
CA GLN A 169 17.83 1.10 19.74
C GLN A 169 19.25 1.19 19.17
N ASN A 170 19.77 0.07 18.65
CA ASN A 170 21.19 -0.06 18.30
C ASN A 170 21.45 0.00 16.80
N ILE A 171 20.45 -0.32 15.99
CA ILE A 171 20.65 -0.60 14.56
C ILE A 171 21.18 0.59 13.76
N SER A 172 20.86 1.82 14.16
CA SER A 172 21.39 3.03 13.51
C SER A 172 22.92 3.14 13.59
N PHE A 173 23.50 2.71 14.72
CA PHE A 173 24.94 2.65 14.92
C PHE A 173 25.56 1.40 14.28
N VAL A 174 24.87 0.25 14.38
CA VAL A 174 25.40 -1.05 13.97
C VAL A 174 25.35 -1.28 12.46
N TRP A 175 24.31 -0.76 11.78
CA TRP A 175 24.04 -1.06 10.37
C TRP A 175 25.23 -0.84 9.42
N PRO A 176 26.01 0.27 9.51
CA PRO A 176 27.17 0.48 8.64
C PRO A 176 28.22 -0.63 8.69
N PHE A 177 28.32 -1.33 9.82
CA PHE A 177 29.30 -2.40 10.01
C PHE A 177 28.80 -3.75 9.50
N ILE A 178 27.50 -4.03 9.64
CA ILE A 178 26.94 -5.34 9.31
C ILE A 178 26.30 -5.41 7.92
N ALA A 179 25.99 -4.28 7.28
CA ALA A 179 25.29 -4.24 6.00
C ALA A 179 25.98 -5.06 4.89
N ASN A 180 27.30 -5.09 4.88
CA ASN A 180 28.10 -5.83 3.87
C ASN A 180 28.45 -7.27 4.30
N LEU A 181 27.95 -7.75 5.43
CA LEU A 181 28.30 -9.07 5.98
C LEU A 181 27.30 -10.17 5.62
N HIS A 182 26.39 -9.92 4.67
CA HIS A 182 25.38 -10.90 4.22
C HIS A 182 24.56 -11.48 5.38
N VAL A 183 24.14 -10.60 6.30
CA VAL A 183 23.46 -11.00 7.55
C VAL A 183 22.19 -11.80 7.26
N ILE A 184 21.45 -11.43 6.22
CA ILE A 184 20.18 -12.09 5.85
C ILE A 184 20.44 -13.49 5.34
N GLU A 185 21.41 -13.66 4.44
CA GLU A 185 21.83 -14.96 3.90
C GLU A 185 22.32 -15.88 5.01
N LYS A 186 23.14 -15.36 5.92
CA LYS A 186 23.62 -16.09 7.10
C LYS A 186 22.47 -16.46 8.04
N THR A 187 21.51 -15.57 8.24
CA THR A 187 20.33 -15.86 9.08
C THR A 187 19.48 -16.96 8.45
N ILE A 188 19.28 -16.97 7.13
CA ILE A 188 18.61 -18.09 6.43
C ILE A 188 19.41 -19.37 6.58
N GLN A 189 20.73 -19.32 6.40
CA GLN A 189 21.58 -20.49 6.53
C GLN A 189 21.43 -21.14 7.92
N VAL A 190 21.51 -20.34 8.98
CA VAL A 190 21.34 -20.81 10.37
C VAL A 190 19.92 -21.35 10.59
N LEU A 191 18.89 -20.63 10.12
CA LEU A 191 17.50 -21.07 10.20
C LEU A 191 17.29 -22.45 9.54
N VAL A 192 17.84 -22.66 8.33
CA VAL A 192 17.78 -23.95 7.62
C VAL A 192 18.49 -25.05 8.40
N GLN A 193 19.67 -24.76 8.95
CA GLN A 193 20.44 -25.72 9.75
C GLN A 193 19.66 -26.18 10.98
N VAL A 194 19.10 -25.25 11.76
CA VAL A 194 18.39 -25.55 13.00
C VAL A 194 17.11 -26.35 12.73
N VAL A 195 16.33 -25.94 11.73
CA VAL A 195 15.09 -26.65 11.35
C VAL A 195 15.38 -28.08 10.88
N ASN A 196 16.47 -28.30 10.15
CA ASN A 196 16.86 -29.65 9.71
C ASN A 196 17.33 -30.53 10.87
N ASN A 197 18.09 -29.98 11.83
CA ASN A 197 18.53 -30.70 13.02
C ASN A 197 17.36 -31.15 13.91
N ASN A 198 16.34 -30.31 14.09
CA ASN A 198 15.14 -30.66 14.86
C ASN A 198 14.35 -31.84 14.24
N ASN A 199 14.34 -31.97 12.90
CA ASN A 199 13.65 -33.08 12.23
C ASN A 199 14.36 -34.44 12.39
N HIS A 200 15.69 -34.45 12.45
CA HIS A 200 16.46 -35.69 12.64
C HIS A 200 16.30 -36.26 14.07
N ASN A 201 16.20 -35.40 15.07
CA ASN A 201 16.03 -35.82 16.47
C ASN A 201 14.64 -36.43 16.74
N HIS A 202 13.59 -36.00 16.03
CA HIS A 202 12.25 -36.59 16.20
C HIS A 202 12.12 -38.01 15.60
N ASN A 203 12.87 -38.35 14.55
CA ASN A 203 12.79 -39.67 13.90
C ASN A 203 13.63 -40.77 14.59
N HIS A 204 14.58 -40.42 15.47
CA HIS A 204 15.40 -41.38 16.22
C HIS A 204 15.00 -41.55 17.70
N ASN A 205 13.96 -40.86 18.16
CA ASN A 205 13.46 -40.93 19.54
C ASN A 205 12.61 -42.18 19.83
N HIS A 206 13.22 -43.36 19.67
CA HIS A 206 12.71 -44.59 20.28
C HIS A 206 13.65 -45.24 21.30
N ASN A 207 14.82 -44.66 21.62
CA ASN A 207 15.67 -45.20 22.68
C ASN A 207 16.40 -44.12 23.51
N ASN A 208 16.01 -44.03 24.79
CA ASN A 208 16.70 -43.55 26.00
C ASN A 208 17.91 -42.61 25.87
N ASN A 209 17.67 -41.29 26.02
CA ASN A 209 18.56 -40.34 26.74
C ASN A 209 17.84 -38.98 26.95
N ASN A 210 17.13 -38.82 28.06
CA ASN A 210 16.19 -37.69 28.26
C ASN A 210 16.82 -36.35 28.71
N ASN A 211 18.03 -36.33 29.29
CA ASN A 211 18.57 -35.10 29.90
C ASN A 211 19.36 -34.19 28.93
N ASN A 212 20.20 -34.75 28.04
CA ASN A 212 20.94 -33.94 27.06
C ASN A 212 20.05 -33.45 25.91
N ASN A 213 18.98 -34.18 25.60
CA ASN A 213 18.05 -33.81 24.53
C ASN A 213 17.20 -32.58 24.88
N ASN A 214 16.87 -32.37 26.16
CA ASN A 214 16.07 -31.22 26.58
C ASN A 214 16.83 -29.89 26.47
N ASN A 215 18.13 -29.86 26.81
CA ASN A 215 18.95 -28.65 26.70
C ASN A 215 19.20 -28.25 25.24
N ASN A 216 19.45 -29.23 24.36
CA ASN A 216 19.64 -28.97 22.93
C ASN A 216 18.36 -28.45 22.26
N ASN A 217 17.19 -28.94 22.66
CA ASN A 217 15.92 -28.44 22.14
C ASN A 217 15.65 -27.00 22.60
N LEU A 218 15.96 -26.66 23.85
CA LEU A 218 15.81 -25.29 24.36
C LEU A 218 16.73 -24.30 23.64
N ALA A 219 17.98 -24.70 23.39
CA ALA A 219 18.95 -23.88 22.66
C ALA A 219 18.54 -23.71 21.18
N ASN A 220 18.03 -24.77 20.54
CA ASN A 220 17.50 -24.68 19.18
C ASN A 220 16.29 -23.74 19.09
N ASP A 221 15.34 -23.83 20.03
CA ASP A 221 14.18 -22.92 20.05
C ASP A 221 14.61 -21.46 20.27
N SER A 222 15.56 -21.22 21.18
CA SER A 222 16.13 -19.89 21.42
C SER A 222 16.80 -19.31 20.17
N LEU A 223 17.55 -20.15 19.44
CA LEU A 223 18.20 -19.75 18.19
C LEU A 223 17.19 -19.49 17.07
N LEU A 224 16.12 -20.28 16.97
CA LEU A 224 15.03 -20.02 16.02
C LEU A 224 14.34 -18.69 16.30
N VAL A 225 14.06 -18.38 17.57
CA VAL A 225 13.50 -17.08 17.98
C VAL A 225 14.45 -15.96 17.59
N SER A 226 15.75 -16.09 17.88
CA SER A 226 16.77 -15.09 17.52
C SER A 226 16.79 -14.85 16.01
N CYS A 227 16.83 -15.91 15.19
CA CYS A 227 16.80 -15.80 13.73
C CYS A 227 15.55 -15.06 13.23
N LEU A 228 14.36 -15.38 13.77
CA LEU A 228 13.12 -14.72 13.36
C LEU A 228 13.08 -13.25 13.77
N ILE A 229 13.58 -12.90 14.96
CA ILE A 229 13.63 -11.51 15.42
C ILE A 229 14.65 -10.71 14.61
N ILE A 230 15.82 -11.28 14.31
CA ILE A 230 16.79 -10.66 13.39
C ILE A 230 16.12 -10.40 12.03
N PHE A 231 15.41 -11.40 11.50
CA PHE A 231 14.63 -11.25 10.27
C PHE A 231 13.65 -10.09 10.37
N TYR A 232 12.83 -10.07 11.42
CA TYR A 232 11.80 -9.06 11.69
C TYR A 232 12.39 -7.65 11.81
N ASN A 233 13.50 -7.51 12.55
CA ASN A 233 14.18 -6.24 12.74
C ASN A 233 14.70 -5.69 11.41
N LEU A 234 15.35 -6.54 10.61
CA LEU A 234 15.97 -6.13 9.34
C LEU A 234 14.96 -5.84 8.22
N MET A 235 13.70 -6.25 8.35
CA MET A 235 12.67 -6.06 7.32
C MET A 235 12.53 -4.62 6.85
N TYR A 236 12.62 -3.67 7.78
CA TYR A 236 12.41 -2.24 7.50
C TYR A 236 13.69 -1.47 7.19
N ILE A 237 14.85 -2.15 7.25
CA ILE A 237 16.17 -1.53 7.11
C ILE A 237 16.82 -1.96 5.80
N ASP A 238 16.80 -3.26 5.51
CA ASP A 238 17.41 -3.80 4.30
C ASP A 238 16.38 -3.96 3.18
N PRO A 239 16.43 -3.14 2.11
CA PRO A 239 15.52 -3.29 0.98
C PRO A 239 15.71 -4.61 0.22
N ASN A 240 16.87 -5.27 0.36
CA ASN A 240 17.20 -6.51 -0.36
C ASN A 240 16.63 -7.76 0.29
N ILE A 241 16.09 -7.68 1.51
CA ILE A 241 15.62 -8.86 2.26
C ILE A 241 14.63 -9.73 1.47
N ARG A 242 13.72 -9.10 0.74
CA ARG A 242 12.75 -9.79 -0.12
C ARG A 242 13.41 -10.43 -1.33
N ALA A 243 14.39 -9.78 -1.94
CA ALA A 243 15.13 -10.31 -3.07
C ALA A 243 15.95 -11.55 -2.65
N VAL A 244 16.71 -11.43 -1.57
CA VAL A 244 17.51 -12.52 -0.99
C VAL A 244 16.64 -13.70 -0.59
N PHE A 245 15.53 -13.46 0.12
CA PHE A 245 14.61 -14.53 0.52
C PHE A 245 13.98 -15.23 -0.69
N SER A 246 13.53 -14.47 -1.69
CA SER A 246 12.86 -15.05 -2.87
C SER A 246 13.76 -15.98 -3.71
N GLN A 247 15.08 -15.84 -3.59
CA GLN A 247 16.06 -16.68 -4.28
C GLN A 247 16.45 -17.93 -3.47
N ASN A 248 15.99 -18.06 -2.22
CA ASN A 248 16.39 -19.11 -1.31
C ASN A 248 15.22 -20.06 -0.97
N GLU A 249 15.05 -21.08 -1.81
CA GLU A 249 13.97 -22.07 -1.64
C GLU A 249 14.08 -22.86 -0.33
N ASP A 250 15.30 -23.17 0.12
CA ASP A 250 15.51 -23.88 1.38
C ASP A 250 15.13 -23.02 2.59
N GLY A 251 15.40 -21.71 2.52
CA GLY A 251 14.93 -20.73 3.50
C GLY A 251 13.41 -20.66 3.58
N ALA A 252 12.74 -20.60 2.43
CA ALA A 252 11.27 -20.66 2.39
C ALA A 252 10.73 -21.98 2.97
N ARG A 253 11.37 -23.11 2.66
CA ARG A 253 10.98 -24.43 3.18
C ARG A 253 11.15 -24.51 4.68
N ALA A 254 12.27 -24.03 5.20
CA ALA A 254 12.56 -24.00 6.62
C ALA A 254 11.55 -23.13 7.36
N LEU A 255 11.26 -21.93 6.83
CA LEU A 255 10.27 -21.02 7.41
C LEU A 255 8.88 -21.66 7.48
N VAL A 256 8.37 -22.27 6.41
CA VAL A 256 7.05 -22.93 6.39
C VAL A 256 6.97 -24.13 7.35
N LYS A 257 8.08 -24.86 7.57
CA LYS A 257 8.14 -25.95 8.55
C LYS A 257 8.01 -25.46 10.00
N MET A 258 8.39 -24.22 10.30
CA MET A 258 8.36 -23.68 11.67
C MET A 258 6.95 -23.53 12.25
N ARG A 259 5.90 -23.63 11.44
CA ARG A 259 4.50 -23.62 11.91
C ARG A 259 4.17 -24.69 12.97
N LYS A 260 4.95 -25.77 13.02
CA LYS A 260 4.74 -26.92 13.93
C LYS A 260 5.48 -26.79 15.26
N THR A 261 6.04 -25.62 15.54
CA THR A 261 6.84 -25.36 16.75
C THR A 261 5.99 -24.69 17.85
N ASN A 262 6.64 -24.16 18.88
CA ASN A 262 6.00 -23.45 20.00
C ASN A 262 5.22 -22.21 19.53
N GLU A 263 4.10 -21.91 20.20
CA GLU A 263 3.20 -20.78 19.95
C GLU A 263 3.92 -19.44 19.74
N ALA A 264 4.92 -19.13 20.57
CA ALA A 264 5.70 -17.90 20.45
C ALA A 264 6.47 -17.81 19.10
N ILE A 265 7.02 -18.93 18.64
CA ILE A 265 7.73 -19.01 17.36
C ILE A 265 6.74 -18.84 16.21
N VAL A 266 5.56 -19.50 16.29
CA VAL A 266 4.53 -19.38 15.26
C VAL A 266 4.01 -17.94 15.13
N LEU A 267 3.89 -17.21 16.24
CA LEU A 267 3.49 -15.80 16.20
C LEU A 267 4.50 -14.93 15.45
N ILE A 268 5.80 -15.03 15.78
CA ILE A 268 6.85 -14.24 15.11
C ILE A 268 6.96 -14.66 13.64
N PHE A 269 6.91 -15.97 13.37
CA PHE A 269 6.85 -16.53 12.00
C PHE A 269 5.73 -15.87 11.18
N SER A 270 4.54 -15.75 11.76
CA SER A 270 3.37 -15.18 11.08
C SER A 270 3.60 -13.72 10.71
N HIS A 271 4.25 -12.95 11.57
CA HIS A 271 4.60 -11.55 11.27
C HIS A 271 5.62 -11.45 10.13
N VAL A 272 6.67 -12.28 10.17
CA VAL A 272 7.69 -12.35 9.11
C VAL A 272 7.05 -12.74 7.77
N VAL A 273 6.22 -13.79 7.74
CA VAL A 273 5.51 -14.22 6.53
C VAL A 273 4.59 -13.11 6.01
N CYS A 274 3.81 -12.48 6.88
CA CYS A 274 2.91 -11.38 6.50
C CYS A 274 3.66 -10.24 5.82
N TYR A 275 4.86 -9.87 6.28
CA TYR A 275 5.67 -8.85 5.62
C TYR A 275 6.28 -9.33 4.28
N LEU A 276 6.72 -10.58 4.21
CA LEU A 276 7.25 -11.16 2.97
C LEU A 276 6.17 -11.23 1.88
N CYS A 277 4.92 -11.45 2.27
CA CYS A 277 3.76 -11.45 1.37
C CYS A 277 3.42 -10.09 0.73
N ASP A 278 4.17 -9.02 0.99
CA ASP A 278 4.09 -7.78 0.19
C ASP A 278 4.84 -7.89 -1.16
N ASN A 279 5.55 -8.99 -1.42
CA ASN A 279 6.32 -9.20 -2.64
C ASN A 279 5.94 -10.50 -3.36
N VAL A 280 5.63 -10.40 -4.65
CA VAL A 280 5.14 -11.52 -5.47
C VAL A 280 6.10 -12.71 -5.56
N TYR A 281 7.42 -12.48 -5.56
CA TYR A 281 8.41 -13.56 -5.64
C TYR A 281 8.54 -14.31 -4.32
N CYS A 282 8.43 -13.59 -3.19
CA CYS A 282 8.37 -14.22 -1.87
C CYS A 282 7.11 -15.08 -1.71
N ILE A 283 5.96 -14.58 -2.19
CA ILE A 283 4.71 -15.35 -2.20
C ILE A 283 4.88 -16.64 -3.00
N GLN A 284 5.44 -16.55 -4.21
CA GLN A 284 5.69 -17.73 -5.04
C GLN A 284 6.58 -18.76 -4.31
N ALA A 285 7.68 -18.30 -3.71
CA ALA A 285 8.59 -19.18 -2.95
C ALA A 285 7.87 -19.88 -1.80
N LEU A 286 7.00 -19.18 -1.06
CA LEU A 286 6.23 -19.74 0.05
C LEU A 286 5.14 -20.73 -0.42
N ILE A 287 4.42 -20.39 -1.50
CA ILE A 287 3.41 -21.27 -2.09
C ILE A 287 4.03 -22.57 -2.60
N ASN A 288 5.20 -22.51 -3.23
CA ASN A 288 5.94 -23.70 -3.68
C ASN A 288 6.28 -24.65 -2.52
N GLN A 289 6.33 -24.15 -1.28
CA GLN A 289 6.56 -24.94 -0.07
C GLN A 289 5.27 -25.32 0.67
N ASN A 290 4.12 -25.25 0.00
CA ASN A 290 2.79 -25.62 0.51
C ASN A 290 2.26 -24.75 1.68
N LEU A 291 2.62 -23.46 1.73
CA LEU A 291 2.08 -22.54 2.73
C LEU A 291 0.54 -22.52 2.77
N MET A 292 -0.14 -22.68 1.62
CA MET A 292 -1.61 -22.61 1.55
C MET A 292 -2.29 -23.76 2.29
N GLY A 293 -1.87 -25.00 2.05
CA GLY A 293 -2.40 -26.14 2.79
C GLY A 293 -2.12 -26.04 4.28
N ASP A 294 -1.00 -25.42 4.65
CA ASP A 294 -0.59 -25.25 6.03
C ASP A 294 -1.43 -24.19 6.77
N LEU A 295 -1.69 -23.05 6.13
CA LEU A 295 -2.61 -22.04 6.67
C LEU A 295 -4.03 -22.61 6.78
N GLN A 296 -4.47 -23.40 5.81
CA GLN A 296 -5.79 -24.04 5.83
C GLN A 296 -5.94 -25.01 7.03
N ILE A 297 -4.90 -25.77 7.36
CA ILE A 297 -4.89 -26.64 8.55
C ILE A 297 -4.95 -25.79 9.83
N LEU A 298 -4.17 -24.71 9.91
CA LEU A 298 -4.13 -23.84 11.09
C LEU A 298 -5.46 -23.08 11.32
N LEU A 299 -6.23 -22.85 10.26
CA LEU A 299 -7.55 -22.23 10.35
C LEU A 299 -8.67 -23.22 10.69
N ASP A 300 -8.40 -24.53 10.71
CA ASP A 300 -9.42 -25.54 10.95
C ASP A 300 -9.94 -25.49 12.39
N MET A 301 -11.27 -25.40 12.52
CA MET A 301 -11.95 -25.13 13.79
C MET A 301 -11.83 -26.27 14.78
N ASP A 302 -11.67 -27.49 14.28
CA ASP A 302 -11.40 -28.68 15.07
C ASP A 302 -10.02 -28.63 15.77
N THR A 303 -9.16 -27.66 15.40
CA THR A 303 -7.81 -27.45 15.95
C THR A 303 -7.64 -26.11 16.69
N MET A 304 -8.71 -25.31 16.83
CA MET A 304 -8.67 -23.93 17.37
C MET A 304 -8.45 -23.86 18.89
N ASN A 305 -7.20 -24.05 19.32
CA ASN A 305 -6.67 -23.48 20.56
C ASN A 305 -5.80 -22.23 20.30
N ILE A 306 -5.92 -21.63 19.10
CA ILE A 306 -5.07 -20.54 18.64
C ILE A 306 -5.62 -19.18 19.10
N PRO A 307 -4.77 -18.26 19.58
CA PRO A 307 -5.18 -16.89 19.90
C PRO A 307 -5.82 -16.16 18.72
N LYS A 308 -6.89 -15.40 18.98
CA LYS A 308 -7.64 -14.65 17.96
C LYS A 308 -6.78 -13.72 17.10
N HIS A 309 -5.84 -13.01 17.72
CA HIS A 309 -4.97 -12.07 17.01
C HIS A 309 -4.10 -12.77 15.96
N GLN A 310 -3.72 -14.03 16.22
CA GLN A 310 -2.96 -14.85 15.30
C GLN A 310 -3.83 -15.33 14.12
N VAL A 311 -5.10 -15.67 14.38
CA VAL A 311 -6.07 -15.97 13.31
C VAL A 311 -6.28 -14.76 12.39
N CYS A 312 -6.37 -13.54 12.94
CA CYS A 312 -6.45 -12.32 12.15
C CYS A 312 -5.24 -12.18 11.22
N LEU A 313 -4.04 -12.43 11.75
CA LEU A 313 -2.79 -12.38 11.00
C LEU A 313 -2.73 -13.42 9.87
N TYR A 314 -3.30 -14.61 10.06
CA TYR A 314 -3.43 -15.61 8.98
C TYR A 314 -4.33 -15.12 7.86
N PHE A 315 -5.46 -14.47 8.17
CA PHE A 315 -6.31 -13.86 7.14
C PHE A 315 -5.63 -12.68 6.45
N ASP A 316 -4.83 -11.89 7.16
CA ASP A 316 -4.04 -10.82 6.55
C ASP A 316 -2.99 -11.38 5.56
N ILE A 317 -2.33 -12.49 5.90
CA ILE A 317 -1.43 -13.22 4.99
C ILE A 317 -2.20 -13.69 3.75
N LEU A 318 -3.34 -14.36 3.95
CA LEU A 318 -4.17 -14.85 2.85
C LEU A 318 -4.67 -13.72 1.94
N GLY A 319 -5.09 -12.58 2.52
CA GLY A 319 -5.52 -11.41 1.77
C GLY A 319 -4.40 -10.82 0.91
N LYS A 320 -3.19 -10.69 1.46
CA LYS A 320 -2.01 -10.24 0.69
C LYS A 320 -1.71 -11.17 -0.47
N ILE A 321 -1.76 -12.48 -0.25
CA ILE A 321 -1.53 -13.49 -1.30
C ILE A 321 -2.60 -13.40 -2.38
N ALA A 322 -3.87 -13.33 -1.98
CA ALA A 322 -5.01 -13.24 -2.88
C ALA A 322 -4.99 -11.98 -3.76
N ARG A 323 -4.55 -10.84 -3.20
CA ARG A 323 -4.47 -9.57 -3.93
C ARG A 323 -3.43 -9.56 -5.05
N CYS A 324 -2.42 -10.43 -5.01
CA CYS A 324 -1.29 -10.32 -5.91
C CYS A 324 -1.56 -10.79 -7.34
N LYS A 325 -2.16 -11.98 -7.51
CA LYS A 325 -2.41 -12.59 -8.83
C LYS A 325 -3.62 -13.52 -8.78
N ARG A 326 -4.34 -13.61 -9.90
CA ARG A 326 -5.46 -14.54 -10.07
C ARG A 326 -5.09 -16.01 -9.81
N GLU A 327 -3.90 -16.43 -10.25
CA GLU A 327 -3.38 -17.79 -10.00
C GLU A 327 -3.34 -18.13 -8.50
N PHE A 328 -2.99 -17.17 -7.64
CA PHE A 328 -2.94 -17.41 -6.19
C PHE A 328 -4.33 -17.47 -5.57
N GLN A 329 -5.30 -16.73 -6.10
CA GLN A 329 -6.71 -16.83 -5.69
C GLN A 329 -7.25 -18.24 -5.99
N GLU A 330 -6.93 -18.80 -7.16
CA GLU A 330 -7.31 -20.17 -7.52
C GLU A 330 -6.67 -21.21 -6.59
N ILE A 331 -5.38 -21.05 -6.25
CA ILE A 331 -4.72 -21.95 -5.28
C ILE A 331 -5.38 -21.88 -3.90
N ILE A 332 -5.77 -20.69 -3.44
CA ILE A 332 -6.49 -20.52 -2.17
C ILE A 332 -7.85 -21.23 -2.24
N GLN A 333 -8.60 -21.02 -3.32
CA GLN A 333 -9.95 -21.56 -3.48
C GLN A 333 -9.96 -23.09 -3.58
N TYR A 334 -8.98 -23.68 -4.26
CA TYR A 334 -8.88 -25.13 -4.48
C TYR A 334 -7.91 -25.84 -3.53
N SER A 335 -7.46 -25.17 -2.46
CA SER A 335 -6.62 -25.81 -1.45
C SER A 335 -7.37 -26.96 -0.78
N SER A 336 -6.76 -28.15 -0.80
CA SER A 336 -7.40 -29.41 -0.40
C SER A 336 -6.75 -30.06 0.83
N ALA A 337 -6.07 -29.28 1.67
CA ALA A 337 -5.41 -29.83 2.86
C ALA A 337 -6.43 -30.24 3.95
N THR A 338 -7.61 -29.64 3.94
CA THR A 338 -8.76 -30.01 4.80
C THR A 338 -9.98 -30.33 3.95
N LYS A 339 -11.02 -30.91 4.58
CA LYS A 339 -12.31 -31.20 3.91
C LYS A 339 -13.08 -29.94 3.52
N ARG A 340 -12.88 -28.84 4.24
CA ARG A 340 -13.51 -27.53 4.04
C ARG A 340 -12.57 -26.62 3.27
N THR A 341 -13.08 -25.75 2.39
CA THR A 341 -12.24 -24.72 1.76
C THR A 341 -11.89 -23.62 2.75
N ILE A 342 -10.87 -22.81 2.44
CA ILE A 342 -10.52 -21.63 3.25
C ILE A 342 -11.71 -20.65 3.32
N LEU A 343 -12.49 -20.54 2.24
CA LEU A 343 -13.70 -19.71 2.23
C LEU A 343 -14.76 -20.24 3.19
N ASP A 344 -14.99 -21.55 3.23
CA ASP A 344 -15.95 -22.16 4.17
C ASP A 344 -15.53 -21.94 5.62
N GLN A 345 -14.24 -22.12 5.93
CA GLN A 345 -13.67 -21.84 7.25
C GLN A 345 -13.82 -20.37 7.64
N ALA A 346 -13.59 -19.44 6.69
CA ALA A 346 -13.78 -18.02 6.91
C ALA A 346 -15.24 -17.67 7.24
N ILE A 347 -16.20 -18.28 6.54
CA ILE A 347 -17.64 -18.05 6.76
C ILE A 347 -18.05 -18.56 8.15
N GLU A 348 -17.62 -19.76 8.55
CA GLU A 348 -17.89 -20.31 9.87
C GLU A 348 -17.30 -19.43 10.99
N LEU A 349 -16.10 -18.87 10.78
CA LEU A 349 -15.48 -17.96 11.74
C LEU A 349 -16.22 -16.61 11.87
N LEU A 350 -16.95 -16.17 10.85
CA LEU A 350 -17.80 -14.97 10.94
C LEU A 350 -18.95 -15.16 11.94
N GLU A 351 -19.41 -16.39 12.21
CA GLU A 351 -20.46 -16.66 13.20
C GLU A 351 -20.05 -16.30 14.63
N ARG A 352 -18.74 -16.20 14.93
CA ARG A 352 -18.23 -15.83 16.26
C ARG A 352 -18.39 -14.34 16.58
N PHE A 353 -18.76 -13.50 15.60
CA PHE A 353 -19.03 -12.06 15.72
C PHE A 353 -18.00 -11.27 16.57
N ASP A 354 -16.72 -11.37 16.19
CA ASP A 354 -15.62 -10.60 16.78
C ASP A 354 -15.18 -9.47 15.83
N ARG A 355 -15.02 -8.24 16.34
CA ARG A 355 -14.79 -7.05 15.50
C ARG A 355 -13.57 -7.20 14.61
N ASP A 356 -12.41 -7.52 15.20
CA ASP A 356 -11.13 -7.48 14.49
C ASP A 356 -11.03 -8.67 13.54
N LEU A 357 -11.48 -9.85 14.00
CA LEU A 357 -11.55 -11.04 13.16
C LEU A 357 -12.50 -10.85 11.96
N THR A 358 -13.69 -10.28 12.18
CA THR A 358 -14.62 -9.96 11.09
C THR A 358 -13.95 -9.01 10.08
N ILE A 359 -13.24 -7.98 10.53
CA ILE A 359 -12.54 -7.06 9.62
C ILE A 359 -11.48 -7.80 8.79
N SER A 360 -10.61 -8.61 9.40
CA SER A 360 -9.59 -9.36 8.68
C SER A 360 -10.19 -10.37 7.69
N ILE A 361 -11.25 -11.08 8.07
CA ILE A 361 -11.96 -12.00 7.15
C ILE A 361 -12.58 -11.24 5.98
N LEU A 362 -13.25 -10.12 6.23
CA LEU A 362 -13.87 -9.33 5.17
C LEU A 362 -12.82 -8.73 4.21
N HIS A 363 -11.67 -8.30 4.72
CA HIS A 363 -10.55 -7.88 3.89
C HIS A 363 -9.98 -9.02 3.05
N PHE A 364 -9.79 -10.21 3.64
CA PHE A 364 -9.40 -11.40 2.90
C PHE A 364 -10.37 -11.71 1.76
N ILE A 365 -11.68 -11.77 2.03
CA ILE A 365 -12.71 -12.08 1.02
C ILE A 365 -12.73 -11.00 -0.08
N ARG A 366 -12.60 -9.72 0.29
CA ARG A 366 -12.49 -8.63 -0.68
C ARG A 366 -11.30 -8.85 -1.61
N ASP A 367 -10.13 -9.14 -1.04
CA ASP A 367 -8.90 -9.31 -1.80
C ASP A 367 -8.91 -10.62 -2.63
N LEU A 368 -9.65 -11.63 -2.17
CA LEU A 368 -9.94 -12.88 -2.90
C LEU A 368 -10.81 -12.64 -4.14
N CYS A 369 -11.79 -11.75 -4.07
CA CYS A 369 -12.65 -11.39 -5.20
C CYS A 369 -12.03 -10.38 -6.18
N ALA A 370 -10.88 -9.79 -5.86
CA ALA A 370 -10.30 -8.71 -6.64
C ALA A 370 -9.97 -9.14 -8.08
N GLU A 371 -10.61 -8.50 -9.07
CA GLU A 371 -10.43 -8.75 -10.51
C GLU A 371 -10.66 -10.20 -10.95
N ASN A 372 -11.49 -10.96 -10.21
CA ASN A 372 -11.77 -12.37 -10.50
C ASN A 372 -13.26 -12.68 -10.51
N GLU A 373 -13.85 -12.68 -11.70
CA GLU A 373 -15.28 -12.94 -11.93
C GLU A 373 -15.76 -14.29 -11.40
N GLN A 374 -14.94 -15.34 -11.50
CA GLN A 374 -15.31 -16.66 -11.00
C GLN A 374 -15.41 -16.65 -9.47
N GLN A 375 -14.44 -16.03 -8.81
CA GLN A 375 -14.41 -15.96 -7.36
C GLN A 375 -15.50 -15.04 -6.80
N GLN A 376 -15.75 -13.92 -7.48
CA GLN A 376 -16.91 -13.06 -7.21
C GLN A 376 -18.21 -13.86 -7.25
N GLN A 377 -18.38 -14.70 -8.28
CA GLN A 377 -19.57 -15.53 -8.43
C GLN A 377 -19.70 -16.58 -7.32
N ILE A 378 -18.62 -17.28 -6.98
CA ILE A 378 -18.59 -18.24 -5.87
C ILE A 378 -19.01 -17.58 -4.56
N CYS A 379 -18.50 -16.37 -4.27
CA CYS A 379 -18.87 -15.62 -3.07
C CYS A 379 -20.32 -15.12 -3.12
N ALA A 380 -20.82 -14.69 -4.29
CA ALA A 380 -22.20 -14.23 -4.45
C ALA A 380 -23.23 -15.37 -4.29
N ASP A 381 -22.90 -16.57 -4.78
CA ASP A 381 -23.79 -17.74 -4.70
C ASP A 381 -23.79 -18.39 -3.31
N ASN A 382 -22.86 -18.01 -2.42
CA ASN A 382 -22.85 -18.46 -1.05
C ASN A 382 -23.80 -17.63 -0.17
N ASN A 383 -25.03 -18.13 0.01
CA ASN A 383 -26.07 -17.46 0.78
C ASN A 383 -25.67 -17.13 2.24
N LEU A 384 -24.84 -17.97 2.88
CA LEU A 384 -24.39 -17.71 4.25
C LEU A 384 -23.44 -16.52 4.30
N LEU A 385 -22.46 -16.46 3.38
CA LEU A 385 -21.56 -15.32 3.26
C LEU A 385 -22.33 -14.02 3.05
N ILE A 386 -23.29 -14.01 2.13
CA ILE A 386 -24.08 -12.80 1.86
C ILE A 386 -24.94 -12.43 3.06
N ALA A 387 -25.55 -13.40 3.76
CA ALA A 387 -26.27 -13.14 5.00
C ALA A 387 -25.37 -12.49 6.07
N HIS A 388 -24.12 -12.96 6.24
CA HIS A 388 -23.15 -12.35 7.15
C HIS A 388 -22.75 -10.93 6.73
N LEU A 389 -22.50 -10.69 5.44
CA LEU A 389 -22.19 -9.36 4.91
C LEU A 389 -23.33 -8.38 5.17
N LEU A 390 -24.56 -8.78 4.84
CA LEU A 390 -25.75 -7.97 5.05
C LEU A 390 -26.03 -7.72 6.54
N SER A 391 -25.83 -8.73 7.41
CA SER A 391 -25.88 -8.56 8.86
C SER A 391 -24.82 -7.55 9.36
N ALA A 392 -23.59 -7.63 8.83
CA ALA A 392 -22.50 -6.72 9.18
C ALA A 392 -22.78 -5.25 8.79
N LEU A 393 -23.64 -4.98 7.80
CA LEU A 393 -24.12 -3.62 7.50
C LEU A 393 -24.90 -3.00 8.67
N ASN A 394 -25.53 -3.82 9.50
CA ASN A 394 -26.28 -3.38 10.68
C ASN A 394 -25.43 -3.34 11.97
N SER A 395 -24.13 -3.61 11.88
CA SER A 395 -23.20 -3.56 13.02
C SER A 395 -23.15 -2.18 13.68
N THR A 396 -22.89 -2.12 14.98
CA THR A 396 -22.62 -0.86 15.69
C THR A 396 -21.25 -0.28 15.36
N TYR A 397 -20.32 -1.11 14.86
CA TYR A 397 -18.96 -0.71 14.52
C TYR A 397 -18.87 -0.21 13.07
N LYS A 398 -18.53 1.07 12.91
CA LYS A 398 -18.44 1.71 11.59
C LYS A 398 -17.37 1.10 10.69
N ASP A 399 -16.31 0.55 11.26
CA ASP A 399 -15.25 -0.13 10.49
C ASP A 399 -15.76 -1.45 9.91
N VAL A 400 -16.55 -2.22 10.67
CA VAL A 400 -17.19 -3.46 10.19
C VAL A 400 -18.20 -3.15 9.08
N GLN A 401 -19.02 -2.10 9.26
CA GLN A 401 -19.94 -1.64 8.23
C GLN A 401 -19.18 -1.31 6.94
N ARG A 402 -18.08 -0.55 7.06
CA ARG A 402 -17.26 -0.16 5.91
C ARG A 402 -16.64 -1.36 5.22
N SER A 403 -15.99 -2.26 5.97
CA SER A 403 -15.39 -3.46 5.39
C SER A 403 -16.45 -4.31 4.68
N SER A 404 -17.65 -4.46 5.24
CA SER A 404 -18.75 -5.18 4.57
C SER A 404 -19.19 -4.51 3.27
N VAL A 405 -19.37 -3.18 3.27
CA VAL A 405 -19.72 -2.41 2.06
C VAL A 405 -18.65 -2.55 0.97
N ASP A 406 -17.37 -2.45 1.35
CA ASP A 406 -16.25 -2.54 0.42
C ASP A 406 -16.09 -3.99 -0.12
N THR A 407 -16.34 -5.01 0.71
CA THR A 407 -16.36 -6.43 0.27
C THR A 407 -17.53 -6.71 -0.67
N LEU A 408 -18.74 -6.23 -0.35
CA LEU A 408 -19.90 -6.33 -1.24
C LEU A 408 -19.64 -5.64 -2.58
N GLN A 409 -19.00 -4.46 -2.55
CA GLN A 409 -18.61 -3.76 -3.78
C GLN A 409 -17.70 -4.63 -4.65
N MET A 410 -16.72 -5.29 -4.03
CA MET A 410 -15.76 -6.11 -4.77
C MET A 410 -16.40 -7.37 -5.36
N ILE A 411 -17.36 -7.98 -4.66
CA ILE A 411 -18.13 -9.14 -5.15
C ILE A 411 -18.95 -8.77 -6.40
N ILE A 412 -19.56 -7.58 -6.44
CA ILE A 412 -20.46 -7.19 -7.56
C ILE A 412 -19.75 -6.44 -8.69
N MET A 413 -18.52 -6.00 -8.50
CA MET A 413 -17.83 -5.12 -9.44
C MET A 413 -17.60 -5.84 -10.78
N HIS A 414 -18.16 -5.28 -11.86
CA HIS A 414 -18.06 -5.80 -13.23
C HIS A 414 -18.63 -7.22 -13.45
N ASN A 415 -19.39 -7.78 -12.49
CA ASN A 415 -20.01 -9.09 -12.63
C ASN A 415 -21.55 -8.99 -12.56
N THR A 416 -22.19 -9.14 -13.72
CA THR A 416 -23.64 -9.00 -13.89
C THR A 416 -24.44 -10.07 -13.15
N VAL A 417 -23.90 -11.28 -13.03
CA VAL A 417 -24.56 -12.40 -12.35
C VAL A 417 -24.52 -12.16 -10.84
N SER A 418 -23.36 -11.80 -10.29
CA SER A 418 -23.22 -11.44 -8.89
C SER A 418 -24.07 -10.22 -8.52
N GLN A 419 -24.13 -9.20 -9.37
CA GLN A 419 -25.04 -8.05 -9.19
C GLN A 419 -26.50 -8.49 -9.06
N TYR A 420 -26.96 -9.40 -9.93
CA TYR A 420 -28.31 -9.92 -9.88
C TYR A 420 -28.58 -10.74 -8.62
N THR A 421 -27.66 -11.62 -8.22
CA THR A 421 -27.79 -12.44 -7.01
C THR A 421 -27.92 -11.56 -5.76
N ILE A 422 -27.09 -10.53 -5.62
CA ILE A 422 -27.15 -9.61 -4.46
C ILE A 422 -28.42 -8.74 -4.48
N LEU A 423 -28.92 -8.36 -5.65
CA LEU A 423 -30.22 -7.68 -5.78
C LEU A 423 -31.37 -8.56 -5.29
N GLN A 424 -31.39 -9.84 -5.66
CA GLN A 424 -32.44 -10.78 -5.24
C GLN A 424 -32.44 -11.04 -3.72
N GLN A 425 -31.27 -10.94 -3.08
CA GLN A 425 -31.12 -11.11 -1.64
C GLN A 425 -31.41 -9.84 -0.82
N GLY A 426 -31.92 -8.77 -1.45
CA GLY A 426 -32.31 -7.54 -0.77
C GLY A 426 -31.12 -6.64 -0.39
N GLY A 427 -29.98 -6.77 -1.08
CA GLY A 427 -28.79 -5.97 -0.80
C GLY A 427 -29.01 -4.46 -1.03
N ALA A 428 -29.84 -4.10 -2.00
CA ALA A 428 -30.16 -2.70 -2.29
C ALA A 428 -30.92 -2.01 -1.14
N GLU A 429 -31.97 -2.64 -0.59
CA GLU A 429 -32.75 -2.04 0.49
C GLU A 429 -31.92 -1.87 1.77
N GLN A 430 -31.05 -2.84 2.08
CA GLN A 430 -30.19 -2.77 3.26
C GLN A 430 -29.12 -1.67 3.14
N LEU A 431 -28.49 -1.54 1.97
CA LEU A 431 -27.53 -0.48 1.70
C LEU A 431 -28.20 0.91 1.72
N LEU A 432 -29.39 1.06 1.16
CA LEU A 432 -30.17 2.31 1.24
C LEU A 432 -30.55 2.63 2.69
N THR A 433 -30.96 1.63 3.47
CA THR A 433 -31.24 1.80 4.90
C THR A 433 -30.00 2.26 5.66
N LEU A 434 -28.84 1.67 5.40
CA LEU A 434 -27.58 2.09 6.00
C LEU A 434 -27.19 3.52 5.57
N LEU A 435 -27.41 3.89 4.31
CA LEU A 435 -27.12 5.22 3.79
C LEU A 435 -27.85 6.31 4.57
N THR A 436 -29.12 6.08 4.92
CA THR A 436 -29.93 7.04 5.72
C THR A 436 -29.39 7.23 7.14
N LYS A 437 -28.83 6.17 7.74
CA LYS A 437 -28.29 6.18 9.11
C LYS A 437 -26.82 6.63 9.18
N ALA A 438 -26.06 6.43 8.11
CA ALA A 438 -24.64 6.72 8.07
C ALA A 438 -24.38 8.22 8.24
N THR A 439 -23.49 8.59 9.16
CA THR A 439 -23.08 9.99 9.41
C THR A 439 -21.70 10.31 8.87
N LEU A 440 -20.85 9.29 8.68
CA LEU A 440 -19.49 9.48 8.17
C LEU A 440 -19.50 9.67 6.65
N PRO A 441 -18.94 10.77 6.11
CA PRO A 441 -18.96 11.02 4.69
C PRO A 441 -18.25 9.93 3.87
N LYS A 442 -17.12 9.40 4.36
CA LYS A 442 -16.39 8.31 3.68
C LYS A 442 -17.23 7.04 3.52
N LEU A 443 -17.97 6.66 4.56
CA LEU A 443 -18.87 5.50 4.51
C LEU A 443 -20.01 5.73 3.52
N ARG A 444 -20.61 6.93 3.48
CA ARG A 444 -21.64 7.27 2.50
C ARG A 444 -21.14 7.14 1.06
N VAL A 445 -19.91 7.57 0.78
CA VAL A 445 -19.31 7.42 -0.56
C VAL A 445 -19.16 5.94 -0.91
N SER A 446 -18.63 5.10 -0.02
CA SER A 446 -18.54 3.65 -0.24
C SER A 446 -19.93 3.06 -0.53
N ILE A 447 -20.94 3.38 0.29
CA ILE A 447 -22.30 2.85 0.11
C ILE A 447 -22.88 3.24 -1.26
N ILE A 448 -22.77 4.52 -1.64
CA ILE A 448 -23.24 4.99 -2.96
C ILE A 448 -22.49 4.29 -4.08
N SER A 449 -21.18 4.08 -3.92
CA SER A 449 -20.36 3.39 -4.91
C SER A 449 -20.78 1.93 -5.06
N THR A 450 -21.07 1.23 -3.97
CA THR A 450 -21.60 -0.15 -3.98
C THR A 450 -22.99 -0.20 -4.62
N LEU A 451 -23.90 0.71 -4.23
CA LEU A 451 -25.23 0.82 -4.84
C LEU A 451 -25.15 1.08 -6.35
N TRP A 452 -24.21 1.93 -6.79
CA TRP A 452 -24.00 2.21 -8.21
C TRP A 452 -23.47 0.98 -8.95
N SER A 453 -22.46 0.29 -8.40
CA SER A 453 -21.94 -0.95 -8.97
C SER A 453 -23.02 -2.03 -9.07
N LEU A 454 -23.95 -2.10 -8.11
CA LEU A 454 -25.04 -3.08 -8.09
C LEU A 454 -26.00 -2.95 -9.28
N THR A 455 -26.15 -1.73 -9.82
CA THR A 455 -27.04 -1.49 -10.96
C THR A 455 -26.48 -2.00 -12.30
N GLY A 456 -25.18 -2.26 -12.37
CA GLY A 456 -24.51 -2.66 -13.61
C GLY A 456 -24.57 -1.56 -14.67
N GLU A 457 -24.77 -1.94 -15.94
CA GLU A 457 -24.87 -1.01 -17.08
C GLU A 457 -26.31 -0.64 -17.47
N ASP A 458 -27.32 -1.23 -16.82
CA ASP A 458 -28.74 -1.00 -17.12
C ASP A 458 -29.18 0.42 -16.72
N SER A 459 -29.61 1.24 -17.69
CA SER A 459 -30.01 2.63 -17.44
C SER A 459 -31.26 2.73 -16.56
N ASN A 460 -32.22 1.80 -16.70
CA ASN A 460 -33.45 1.84 -15.90
C ASN A 460 -33.15 1.54 -14.42
N ARG A 461 -32.25 0.60 -14.14
CA ARG A 461 -31.77 0.32 -12.77
C ARG A 461 -30.98 1.49 -12.22
N ARG A 462 -30.02 2.03 -12.98
CA ARG A 462 -29.24 3.22 -12.58
C ARG A 462 -30.13 4.40 -12.25
N GLN A 463 -31.15 4.64 -13.07
CA GLN A 463 -32.10 5.72 -12.84
C GLN A 463 -32.92 5.49 -11.57
N SER A 464 -33.49 4.30 -11.40
CA SER A 464 -34.28 3.96 -10.21
C SER A 464 -33.44 4.09 -8.94
N MET A 465 -32.19 3.63 -8.98
CA MET A 465 -31.23 3.74 -7.88
C MET A 465 -30.86 5.20 -7.58
N ALA A 466 -30.62 6.02 -8.61
CA ALA A 466 -30.30 7.43 -8.41
C ALA A 466 -31.46 8.19 -7.75
N HIS A 467 -32.71 7.86 -8.09
CA HIS A 467 -33.89 8.42 -7.41
C HIS A 467 -33.97 7.95 -5.95
N ALA A 468 -33.67 6.69 -5.67
CA ALA A 468 -33.66 6.13 -4.31
C ALA A 468 -32.58 6.74 -3.41
N ILE A 469 -31.38 7.02 -3.93
CA ILE A 469 -30.31 7.70 -3.20
C ILE A 469 -30.72 9.16 -2.87
N GLY A 470 -31.35 9.82 -3.84
CA GLY A 470 -31.93 11.14 -3.68
C GLY A 470 -30.95 12.31 -3.89
N VAL A 471 -31.51 13.43 -4.39
CA VAL A 471 -30.76 14.66 -4.74
C VAL A 471 -29.98 15.23 -3.54
N SER A 472 -30.57 15.21 -2.34
CA SER A 472 -29.94 15.74 -1.12
C SER A 472 -28.61 15.03 -0.83
N THR A 473 -28.65 13.71 -0.81
CA THR A 473 -27.53 12.85 -0.44
C THR A 473 -26.39 12.96 -1.46
N LEU A 474 -26.72 12.97 -2.76
CA LEU A 474 -25.72 13.13 -3.82
C LEU A 474 -24.94 14.44 -3.69
N ILE A 475 -25.61 15.55 -3.37
CA ILE A 475 -24.96 16.85 -3.21
C ILE A 475 -24.11 16.91 -1.94
N GLU A 476 -24.60 16.34 -0.83
CA GLU A 476 -23.82 16.25 0.42
C GLU A 476 -22.50 15.50 0.19
N VAL A 477 -22.54 14.39 -0.55
CA VAL A 477 -21.35 13.59 -0.85
C VAL A 477 -20.42 14.28 -1.86
N LEU A 478 -20.97 15.02 -2.84
CA LEU A 478 -20.17 15.81 -3.79
C LEU A 478 -19.29 16.87 -3.10
N ASN A 479 -19.68 17.34 -1.91
CA ASN A 479 -18.93 18.33 -1.16
C ASN A 479 -17.74 17.75 -0.37
N VAL A 480 -17.62 16.42 -0.30
CA VAL A 480 -16.54 15.74 0.42
C VAL A 480 -15.21 15.94 -0.33
N LYS A 481 -14.10 16.09 0.41
CA LYS A 481 -12.75 16.29 -0.15
C LYS A 481 -12.11 15.01 -0.76
N MET A 482 -12.85 13.93 -0.93
CA MET A 482 -12.34 12.66 -1.46
C MET A 482 -12.56 12.65 -2.97
N THR A 483 -11.60 12.24 -3.77
CA THR A 483 -11.58 12.56 -5.22
C THR A 483 -11.93 11.38 -6.11
N ASP A 484 -11.50 10.18 -5.74
CA ASP A 484 -11.40 9.06 -6.68
C ASP A 484 -12.75 8.39 -6.98
N GLN A 485 -13.73 8.58 -6.08
CA GLN A 485 -15.09 8.02 -6.22
C GLN A 485 -16.15 9.09 -6.55
N LEU A 486 -15.78 10.38 -6.66
CA LEU A 486 -16.74 11.43 -7.00
C LEU A 486 -17.31 11.30 -8.40
N TYR A 487 -16.59 10.64 -9.31
CA TYR A 487 -17.09 10.41 -10.66
C TYR A 487 -18.39 9.60 -10.62
N ILE A 488 -18.54 8.67 -9.65
CA ILE A 488 -19.75 7.86 -9.47
C ILE A 488 -20.94 8.73 -9.09
N VAL A 489 -20.73 9.68 -8.16
CA VAL A 489 -21.76 10.63 -7.74
C VAL A 489 -22.19 11.51 -8.92
N LEU A 490 -21.25 11.99 -9.72
CA LEU A 490 -21.54 12.77 -10.92
C LEU A 490 -22.25 11.95 -11.99
N ASP A 491 -21.92 10.66 -12.13
CA ASP A 491 -22.62 9.74 -13.02
C ASP A 491 -24.08 9.55 -12.59
N ALA A 492 -24.32 9.38 -11.29
CA ALA A 492 -25.67 9.33 -10.71
C ALA A 492 -26.46 10.62 -10.93
N ILE A 493 -25.82 11.78 -10.79
CA ILE A 493 -26.44 13.07 -11.12
C ILE A 493 -26.77 13.13 -12.61
N SER A 494 -25.86 12.71 -13.48
CA SER A 494 -26.06 12.72 -14.93
C SER A 494 -27.22 11.83 -15.36
N GLU A 495 -27.39 10.67 -14.70
CA GLU A 495 -28.50 9.75 -14.97
C GLU A 495 -29.86 10.37 -14.62
N LEU A 496 -29.95 11.08 -13.48
CA LEU A 496 -31.17 11.81 -13.09
C LEU A 496 -31.53 12.94 -14.07
N LEU A 497 -30.54 13.51 -14.75
CA LEU A 497 -30.72 14.61 -15.70
C LEU A 497 -30.94 14.14 -17.15
N ARG A 498 -30.83 12.83 -17.43
CA ARG A 498 -30.88 12.29 -18.80
C ARG A 498 -32.26 12.44 -19.45
N ARG A 499 -33.35 12.33 -18.68
CA ARG A 499 -34.73 12.38 -19.21
C ARG A 499 -35.33 13.78 -19.14
N VAL A 500 -36.28 14.04 -20.04
CA VAL A 500 -37.06 15.29 -20.03
C VAL A 500 -37.73 15.43 -18.66
N PRO A 501 -37.51 16.53 -17.93
CA PRO A 501 -38.08 16.68 -16.60
C PRO A 501 -39.60 16.78 -16.68
N THR A 502 -40.29 16.01 -15.83
CA THR A 502 -41.72 16.19 -15.61
C THR A 502 -41.96 17.47 -14.80
N GLU A 503 -43.11 18.12 -15.01
CA GLU A 503 -43.46 19.37 -14.30
C GLU A 503 -43.45 19.21 -12.77
N LYS A 504 -43.74 18.00 -12.27
CA LYS A 504 -43.85 17.70 -10.84
C LYS A 504 -42.50 17.53 -10.15
N GLU A 505 -41.46 17.04 -10.83
CA GLU A 505 -40.20 16.72 -10.17
C GLU A 505 -39.11 17.78 -10.30
N ASN A 506 -39.07 18.52 -11.42
CA ASN A 506 -38.09 19.57 -11.76
C ASN A 506 -36.70 19.38 -11.09
N ILE A 507 -36.13 18.19 -11.28
CA ILE A 507 -34.86 17.76 -10.67
C ILE A 507 -33.70 18.72 -10.95
N PRO A 508 -33.51 19.27 -12.17
CA PRO A 508 -32.41 20.19 -12.45
C PRO A 508 -32.43 21.43 -11.56
N LEU A 509 -33.62 21.95 -11.26
CA LEU A 509 -33.78 23.12 -10.39
C LEU A 509 -33.47 22.79 -8.93
N LYS A 510 -33.80 21.58 -8.46
CA LYS A 510 -33.47 21.10 -7.11
C LYS A 510 -31.94 21.03 -6.92
N PHE A 511 -31.21 20.54 -7.91
CA PHE A 511 -29.74 20.54 -7.89
C PHE A 511 -29.16 21.95 -7.84
N GLY A 512 -29.66 22.86 -8.70
CA GLY A 512 -29.23 24.25 -8.72
C GLY A 512 -29.39 24.96 -7.38
N ARG A 513 -30.60 24.89 -6.80
CA ARG A 513 -30.93 25.56 -5.52
C ARG A 513 -30.12 25.05 -4.33
N ARG A 514 -29.54 23.85 -4.42
CA ARG A 514 -28.74 23.22 -3.35
C ARG A 514 -27.24 23.34 -3.55
N HIS A 515 -26.78 24.34 -4.31
CA HIS A 515 -25.35 24.60 -4.54
C HIS A 515 -24.58 23.48 -5.26
N CYS A 516 -25.25 22.60 -6.03
CA CYS A 516 -24.56 21.57 -6.82
C CYS A 516 -23.57 22.17 -7.81
N ILE A 517 -23.99 23.19 -8.57
CA ILE A 517 -23.15 23.84 -9.59
C ILE A 517 -21.87 24.47 -8.98
N PRO A 518 -21.94 25.31 -7.92
CA PRO A 518 -20.76 25.80 -7.22
C PRO A 518 -19.77 24.69 -6.80
N SER A 519 -20.28 23.56 -6.29
CA SER A 519 -19.45 22.42 -5.90
C SER A 519 -18.70 21.81 -7.08
N ILE A 520 -19.37 21.64 -8.22
CA ILE A 520 -18.74 21.13 -9.45
C ILE A 520 -17.71 22.14 -9.99
N VAL A 521 -18.02 23.44 -9.99
CA VAL A 521 -17.08 24.49 -10.43
C VAL A 521 -15.82 24.51 -9.56
N ARG A 522 -15.95 24.30 -8.24
CA ARG A 522 -14.80 24.13 -7.34
C ARG A 522 -13.95 22.92 -7.72
N ILE A 523 -14.57 21.78 -8.08
CA ILE A 523 -13.82 20.59 -8.52
C ILE A 523 -13.03 20.91 -9.80
N LEU A 524 -13.61 21.65 -10.75
CA LEU A 524 -12.91 22.06 -11.97
C LEU A 524 -11.69 22.96 -11.74
N SER A 525 -11.62 23.67 -10.61
CA SER A 525 -10.48 24.56 -10.29
C SER A 525 -9.21 23.82 -9.88
N ILE A 526 -9.29 22.53 -9.55
CA ILE A 526 -8.18 21.70 -9.06
C ILE A 526 -7.68 20.81 -10.20
N ASP A 527 -6.41 20.41 -10.18
CA ASP A 527 -5.85 19.43 -11.12
C ASP A 527 -6.24 18.01 -10.71
N TYR A 528 -7.36 17.54 -11.28
CA TYR A 528 -7.87 16.18 -11.07
C TYR A 528 -7.75 15.29 -12.31
N GLU A 529 -8.00 14.00 -12.12
CA GLU A 529 -8.01 13.00 -13.17
C GLU A 529 -8.99 13.36 -14.31
N ARG A 530 -8.59 13.06 -15.55
CA ARG A 530 -9.35 13.33 -16.78
C ARG A 530 -10.80 12.85 -16.72
N LYS A 531 -11.05 11.65 -16.19
CA LYS A 531 -12.39 11.05 -16.09
C LYS A 531 -13.34 11.90 -15.23
N LEU A 532 -12.85 12.38 -14.09
CA LEU A 532 -13.61 13.24 -13.19
C LEU A 532 -13.95 14.59 -13.85
N LEU A 533 -12.97 15.23 -14.48
CA LEU A 533 -13.16 16.52 -15.15
C LEU A 533 -14.19 16.42 -16.29
N LEU A 534 -14.14 15.37 -17.10
CA LEU A 534 -15.13 15.14 -18.16
C LEU A 534 -16.55 15.00 -17.59
N LYS A 535 -16.73 14.25 -16.51
CA LYS A 535 -18.03 14.09 -15.85
C LYS A 535 -18.54 15.40 -15.24
N CYS A 536 -17.67 16.21 -14.64
CA CYS A 536 -18.02 17.55 -14.18
C CYS A 536 -18.60 18.41 -15.31
N LEU A 537 -17.94 18.43 -16.47
CA LEU A 537 -18.39 19.22 -17.62
C LEU A 537 -19.73 18.73 -18.18
N ILE A 538 -19.94 17.41 -18.25
CA ILE A 538 -21.21 16.79 -18.67
C ILE A 538 -22.33 17.17 -17.71
N CYS A 539 -22.11 17.07 -16.39
CA CYS A 539 -23.11 17.48 -15.40
C CYS A 539 -23.49 18.95 -15.54
N ILE A 540 -22.53 19.86 -15.73
CA ILE A 540 -22.82 21.29 -15.92
C ILE A 540 -23.63 21.51 -17.20
N GLN A 541 -23.29 20.84 -18.30
CA GLN A 541 -24.05 20.91 -19.55
C GLN A 541 -25.51 20.51 -19.32
N GLN A 542 -25.74 19.34 -18.70
CA GLN A 542 -27.07 18.81 -18.44
C GLN A 542 -27.86 19.62 -17.40
N LEU A 543 -27.19 20.32 -16.48
CA LEU A 543 -27.84 21.22 -15.53
C LEU A 543 -28.25 22.56 -16.16
N CYS A 544 -27.50 23.05 -17.15
CA CYS A 544 -27.73 24.35 -17.78
C CYS A 544 -28.60 24.27 -19.03
N LEU A 545 -28.50 23.19 -19.80
CA LEU A 545 -29.25 22.94 -21.03
C LEU A 545 -29.87 21.53 -20.94
N LEU A 546 -31.17 21.48 -20.69
CA LEU A 546 -31.92 20.25 -20.47
C LEU A 546 -32.20 19.55 -21.81
N PRO A 547 -32.63 18.27 -21.80
CA PRO A 547 -33.08 17.58 -23.00
C PRO A 547 -34.05 18.43 -23.84
N THR A 548 -33.97 18.30 -25.16
CA THR A 548 -34.68 19.08 -26.19
C THR A 548 -34.27 20.55 -26.25
N TYR A 549 -33.04 20.89 -25.84
CA TYR A 549 -32.50 22.27 -25.86
C TYR A 549 -33.33 23.26 -25.03
N GLN A 550 -33.84 22.81 -23.88
CA GLN A 550 -34.54 23.70 -22.96
C GLN A 550 -33.54 24.39 -22.01
N PRO A 551 -33.36 25.72 -22.09
CA PRO A 551 -32.43 26.43 -21.22
C PRO A 551 -32.94 26.46 -19.77
N CYS A 552 -32.06 26.16 -18.81
CA CYS A 552 -32.33 26.37 -17.39
C CYS A 552 -31.67 27.67 -16.92
N ARG A 553 -32.35 28.80 -17.15
CA ARG A 553 -31.79 30.14 -16.86
C ARG A 553 -31.29 30.31 -15.44
N ILE A 554 -32.00 29.76 -14.46
CA ILE A 554 -31.59 29.79 -13.04
C ILE A 554 -30.23 29.12 -12.85
N ASN A 555 -30.02 27.93 -13.41
CA ASN A 555 -28.76 27.20 -13.30
C ASN A 555 -27.62 27.89 -14.07
N GLN A 556 -27.92 28.47 -15.24
CA GLN A 556 -26.98 29.28 -16.02
C GLN A 556 -26.52 30.51 -15.22
N THR A 557 -27.41 31.21 -14.51
CA THR A 557 -27.05 32.33 -13.63
C THR A 557 -26.25 31.85 -12.41
N ILE A 558 -26.57 30.69 -11.82
CA ILE A 558 -25.81 30.13 -10.70
C ILE A 558 -24.38 29.79 -11.14
N PHE A 559 -24.21 29.20 -12.33
CA PHE A 559 -22.90 28.90 -12.91
C PHE A 559 -22.05 30.17 -13.08
N GLN A 560 -22.66 31.24 -13.61
CA GLN A 560 -22.04 32.56 -13.71
C GLN A 560 -21.56 33.06 -12.35
N LYS A 561 -22.46 33.10 -11.35
CA LYS A 561 -22.15 33.58 -10.00
C LYS A 561 -21.08 32.75 -9.29
N ALA A 562 -20.96 31.46 -9.63
CA ALA A 562 -19.91 30.58 -9.14
C ALA A 562 -18.54 30.80 -9.81
N ASN A 563 -18.36 31.85 -10.62
CA ASN A 563 -17.15 32.11 -11.39
C ASN A 563 -16.83 30.99 -12.41
N GLY A 564 -17.85 30.29 -12.89
CA GLY A 564 -17.71 29.11 -13.75
C GLY A 564 -16.99 29.39 -15.07
N PHE A 565 -17.29 30.51 -15.74
CA PHE A 565 -16.66 30.87 -17.02
C PHE A 565 -15.13 30.94 -16.91
N ASN A 566 -14.62 31.63 -15.89
CA ASN A 566 -13.18 31.75 -15.68
C ASN A 566 -12.53 30.39 -15.41
N GLN A 567 -13.17 29.53 -14.63
CA GLN A 567 -12.65 28.18 -14.36
C GLN A 567 -12.58 27.31 -15.61
N ILE A 568 -13.60 27.36 -16.48
CA ILE A 568 -13.57 26.62 -17.75
C ILE A 568 -12.50 27.20 -18.70
N LEU A 569 -12.33 28.52 -18.76
CA LEU A 569 -11.28 29.13 -19.58
C LEU A 569 -9.87 28.76 -19.09
N ILE A 570 -9.66 28.72 -17.77
CA ILE A 570 -8.41 28.22 -17.16
C ILE A 570 -8.22 26.74 -17.52
N LEU A 571 -9.27 25.92 -17.40
CA LEU A 571 -9.24 24.51 -17.79
C LEU A 571 -8.80 24.33 -19.25
N ILE A 572 -9.41 25.05 -20.19
CA ILE A 572 -9.05 24.99 -21.63
C ILE A 572 -7.57 25.33 -21.85
N ARG A 573 -7.04 26.33 -21.13
CA ARG A 573 -5.63 26.74 -21.25
C ARG A 573 -4.67 25.69 -20.71
N ARG A 574 -4.95 25.11 -19.53
CA ARG A 574 -4.06 24.11 -18.92
C ARG A 574 -4.12 22.74 -19.61
N THR A 575 -5.24 22.38 -20.23
CA THR A 575 -5.43 21.09 -20.92
C THR A 575 -5.12 21.15 -22.42
N ASN A 576 -4.10 21.91 -22.83
CA ASN A 576 -3.77 22.17 -24.23
C ASN A 576 -3.51 20.90 -25.09
N LYS A 577 -3.08 19.80 -24.46
CA LYS A 577 -2.85 18.50 -25.09
C LYS A 577 -4.11 17.63 -25.17
N ASP A 578 -5.05 17.78 -24.24
CA ASP A 578 -6.28 16.97 -24.19
C ASP A 578 -7.40 17.62 -25.00
N LYS A 579 -7.45 17.28 -26.29
CA LYS A 579 -8.38 17.86 -27.26
C LYS A 579 -9.85 17.57 -26.91
N ILE A 580 -10.18 16.40 -26.40
CA ILE A 580 -11.59 16.06 -26.07
C ILE A 580 -12.06 16.83 -24.84
N LEU A 581 -11.20 16.98 -23.84
CA LEU A 581 -11.54 17.75 -22.64
C LEU A 581 -11.77 19.23 -22.99
N GLN A 582 -10.99 19.78 -23.92
CA GLN A 582 -11.24 21.12 -24.44
C GLN A 582 -12.51 21.23 -25.28
N ALA A 583 -12.77 20.28 -26.18
CA ALA A 583 -14.01 20.27 -26.97
C ALA A 583 -15.23 20.26 -26.04
N LYS A 584 -15.20 19.40 -25.02
CA LYS A 584 -16.24 19.30 -23.99
C LYS A 584 -16.35 20.60 -23.18
N ALA A 585 -15.24 21.22 -22.80
CA ALA A 585 -15.22 22.47 -22.06
C ALA A 585 -15.84 23.63 -22.86
N ILE A 586 -15.54 23.72 -24.15
CA ILE A 586 -16.12 24.72 -25.05
C ILE A 586 -17.63 24.47 -25.21
N ALA A 587 -18.06 23.22 -25.39
CA ALA A 587 -19.47 22.87 -25.43
C ALA A 587 -20.20 23.24 -24.12
N THR A 588 -19.53 23.10 -22.96
CA THR A 588 -20.09 23.56 -21.68
C THR A 588 -20.32 25.06 -21.66
N ILE A 589 -19.37 25.87 -22.15
CA ILE A 589 -19.57 27.33 -22.28
C ILE A 589 -20.80 27.61 -23.16
N ALA A 590 -20.92 26.94 -24.31
CA ALA A 590 -22.05 27.10 -25.21
C ALA A 590 -23.39 26.82 -24.52
N CYS A 591 -23.51 25.71 -23.78
CA CYS A 591 -24.71 25.37 -23.02
C CYS A 591 -25.04 26.40 -21.94
N THR A 592 -24.02 27.01 -21.30
CA THR A 592 -24.24 28.00 -20.23
C THR A 592 -24.70 29.36 -20.73
N VAL A 593 -24.45 29.70 -22.00
CA VAL A 593 -24.90 30.97 -22.61
C VAL A 593 -26.15 30.80 -23.48
N PHE A 594 -26.59 29.56 -23.71
CA PHE A 594 -27.73 29.23 -24.56
C PHE A 594 -29.00 29.97 -24.13
N ASP A 595 -29.50 30.86 -24.99
CA ASP A 595 -30.67 31.72 -24.74
C ASP A 595 -30.61 32.49 -23.38
N HIS A 596 -29.42 32.93 -22.97
CA HIS A 596 -29.23 33.70 -21.73
C HIS A 596 -28.47 35.00 -21.98
N LYS A 597 -29.19 36.14 -22.01
CA LYS A 597 -28.64 37.45 -22.36
C LYS A 597 -27.43 37.87 -21.51
N GLU A 598 -27.54 37.84 -20.18
CA GLU A 598 -26.46 38.32 -19.28
C GLU A 598 -25.19 37.47 -19.41
N ASN A 599 -25.33 36.15 -19.52
CA ASN A 599 -24.20 35.23 -19.74
C ASN A 599 -23.51 35.44 -21.09
N LYS A 600 -24.26 35.81 -22.14
CA LYS A 600 -23.66 36.16 -23.44
C LYS A 600 -22.81 37.43 -23.33
N GLU A 601 -23.26 38.43 -22.58
CA GLU A 601 -22.54 39.71 -22.39
C GLU A 601 -21.20 39.53 -21.67
N ILE A 602 -21.03 38.46 -20.88
CA ILE A 602 -19.74 38.10 -20.25
C ILE A 602 -18.70 37.67 -21.28
N LEU A 603 -19.14 37.04 -22.37
CA LEU A 603 -18.23 36.59 -23.42
C LEU A 603 -17.80 37.77 -24.29
N THR A 604 -16.67 38.37 -23.94
CA THR A 604 -16.07 39.44 -24.75
C THR A 604 -15.74 38.96 -26.18
N LYS A 605 -15.74 39.89 -27.14
CA LYS A 605 -15.41 39.60 -28.55
C LYS A 605 -14.08 38.83 -28.71
N SER A 606 -13.06 39.18 -27.91
CA SER A 606 -11.78 38.47 -27.91
C SER A 606 -11.87 37.02 -27.42
N VAL A 607 -12.70 36.75 -26.41
CA VAL A 607 -12.90 35.39 -25.91
C VAL A 607 -13.62 34.54 -26.96
N ILE A 608 -14.67 35.09 -27.60
CA ILE A 608 -15.39 34.42 -28.69
C ILE A 608 -14.42 34.08 -29.84
N GLN A 609 -13.60 35.03 -30.26
CA GLN A 609 -12.56 34.80 -31.28
C GLN A 609 -11.61 33.65 -30.91
N GLN A 610 -11.14 33.61 -29.66
CA GLN A 610 -10.27 32.54 -29.18
C GLN A 610 -10.97 31.17 -29.16
N LEU A 611 -12.21 31.11 -28.69
CA LEU A 611 -13.00 29.89 -28.65
C LEU A 611 -13.26 29.34 -30.06
N PHE A 612 -13.70 30.18 -30.99
CA PHE A 612 -13.98 29.77 -32.37
C PHE A 612 -12.70 29.35 -33.11
N LYS A 613 -11.58 30.05 -32.90
CA LYS A 613 -10.27 29.60 -33.41
C LYS A 613 -9.89 28.24 -32.85
N ARG A 614 -10.19 27.98 -31.57
CA ARG A 614 -9.93 26.67 -30.95
C ARG A 614 -10.85 25.59 -31.50
N ILE A 615 -12.13 25.88 -31.73
CA ILE A 615 -13.08 24.96 -32.39
C ILE A 615 -12.54 24.57 -33.77
N SER A 616 -12.12 25.54 -34.61
CA SER A 616 -11.53 25.25 -35.93
C SER A 616 -10.31 24.32 -35.83
N PHE A 617 -9.44 24.54 -34.83
CA PHE A 617 -8.31 23.65 -34.59
C PHE A 617 -8.74 22.22 -34.19
N LEU A 618 -9.79 22.09 -33.37
CA LEU A 618 -10.31 20.79 -32.92
C LEU A 618 -10.98 20.00 -34.06
N PHE A 619 -11.62 20.68 -35.02
CA PHE A 619 -12.17 20.04 -36.22
C PHE A 619 -11.10 19.35 -37.10
N ASN A 620 -9.84 19.82 -37.03
CA ASN A 620 -8.72 19.20 -37.74
C ASN A 620 -8.12 17.99 -36.98
N SER A 621 -8.70 17.57 -35.85
CA SER A 621 -8.25 16.38 -35.13
C SER A 621 -8.46 15.10 -35.96
N SER A 622 -7.61 14.09 -35.80
CA SER A 622 -7.86 12.76 -36.37
C SER A 622 -9.02 12.04 -35.67
N ASP A 623 -9.23 12.35 -34.39
CA ASP A 623 -10.23 11.74 -33.51
C ASP A 623 -11.65 12.21 -33.83
N GLU A 624 -12.55 11.26 -34.12
CA GLU A 624 -13.97 11.51 -34.43
C GLU A 624 -14.75 12.07 -33.23
N ASP A 625 -14.46 11.61 -32.00
CA ASP A 625 -15.14 12.08 -30.79
C ASP A 625 -14.84 13.56 -30.53
N VAL A 626 -13.59 13.97 -30.75
CA VAL A 626 -13.16 15.37 -30.64
C VAL A 626 -13.92 16.25 -31.64
N LYS A 627 -14.03 15.80 -32.90
CA LYS A 627 -14.76 16.53 -33.95
C LYS A 627 -16.25 16.64 -33.62
N ALA A 628 -16.87 15.54 -33.21
CA ALA A 628 -18.27 15.49 -32.87
C ALA A 628 -18.59 16.44 -31.70
N GLU A 629 -17.76 16.46 -30.66
CA GLU A 629 -17.96 17.37 -29.51
C GLU A 629 -17.68 18.83 -29.84
N ALA A 630 -16.64 19.11 -30.63
CA ALA A 630 -16.36 20.48 -31.07
C ALA A 630 -17.51 21.02 -31.94
N GLY A 631 -18.07 20.18 -32.81
CA GLY A 631 -19.24 20.52 -33.61
C GLY A 631 -20.50 20.72 -32.79
N LEU A 632 -20.70 19.93 -31.73
CA LEU A 632 -21.83 20.12 -30.82
C LEU A 632 -21.73 21.48 -30.13
N GLY A 633 -20.55 21.84 -29.61
CA GLY A 633 -20.32 23.15 -28.99
C GLY A 633 -20.54 24.31 -29.97
N LEU A 634 -20.07 24.19 -31.21
CA LEU A 634 -20.30 25.20 -32.26
C LEU A 634 -21.79 25.40 -32.52
N VAL A 635 -22.51 24.30 -32.74
CA VAL A 635 -23.95 24.34 -33.06
C VAL A 635 -24.76 24.89 -31.89
N THR A 636 -24.38 24.57 -30.65
CA THR A 636 -25.02 25.17 -29.47
C THR A 636 -24.80 26.69 -29.42
N PHE A 637 -23.61 27.21 -29.75
CA PHE A 637 -23.41 28.66 -29.87
C PHE A 637 -24.28 29.27 -30.97
N VAL A 638 -24.25 28.68 -32.17
CA VAL A 638 -24.96 29.19 -33.34
C VAL A 638 -26.47 29.21 -33.12
N CYS A 639 -27.04 28.16 -32.53
CA CYS A 639 -28.46 28.12 -32.17
C CYS A 639 -28.82 29.10 -31.05
N SER A 640 -27.85 29.53 -30.23
CA SER A 640 -28.11 30.42 -29.11
C SER A 640 -28.34 31.87 -29.52
N ASP A 641 -27.67 32.37 -30.56
CA ASP A 641 -27.68 33.78 -30.93
C ASP A 641 -27.30 34.00 -32.40
N SER A 642 -28.02 34.89 -33.09
CA SER A 642 -27.73 35.25 -34.48
C SER A 642 -26.36 35.91 -34.65
N ASN A 643 -25.84 36.58 -33.63
CA ASN A 643 -24.49 37.15 -33.68
C ASN A 643 -23.41 36.07 -33.78
N TYR A 644 -23.57 34.95 -33.06
CA TYR A 644 -22.65 33.81 -33.15
C TYR A 644 -22.78 33.10 -34.49
N TYR A 645 -24.00 33.00 -35.03
CA TYR A 645 -24.24 32.51 -36.39
C TYR A 645 -23.47 33.35 -37.43
N ASN A 646 -23.67 34.67 -37.43
CA ASN A 646 -23.01 35.57 -38.39
C ASN A 646 -21.49 35.53 -38.25
N TYR A 647 -20.98 35.53 -37.01
CA TYR A 647 -19.57 35.41 -36.75
C TYR A 647 -18.98 34.09 -37.30
N CYS A 648 -19.70 32.97 -37.12
CA CYS A 648 -19.32 31.67 -37.70
C CYS A 648 -19.25 31.75 -39.22
N ALA A 649 -20.30 32.28 -39.87
CA ALA A 649 -20.40 32.37 -41.32
C ALA A 649 -19.30 33.26 -41.94
N GLU A 650 -18.93 34.35 -41.27
CA GLU A 650 -17.91 35.29 -41.76
C GLU A 650 -16.47 34.83 -41.50
N ASN A 651 -16.23 34.09 -40.40
CA ASN A 651 -14.86 33.89 -39.89
C ASN A 651 -14.40 32.43 -39.84
N MET A 652 -15.29 31.44 -40.05
CA MET A 652 -14.92 30.02 -40.02
C MET A 652 -15.06 29.37 -41.40
N THR A 653 -13.98 28.76 -41.87
CA THR A 653 -13.99 27.87 -43.04
C THR A 653 -14.28 26.45 -42.59
N LEU A 654 -15.55 26.04 -42.61
CA LEU A 654 -15.95 24.66 -42.33
C LEU A 654 -15.93 23.86 -43.63
N GLN A 655 -15.32 22.68 -43.60
CA GLN A 655 -15.35 21.76 -44.74
C GLN A 655 -16.47 20.74 -44.59
N HIS A 656 -17.32 20.65 -45.61
CA HIS A 656 -18.41 19.68 -45.74
C HIS A 656 -17.95 18.23 -45.46
N GLU A 657 -16.77 17.87 -45.97
CA GLU A 657 -16.22 16.52 -45.88
C GLU A 657 -16.00 16.03 -44.43
N HIS A 658 -15.80 16.96 -43.49
CA HIS A 658 -15.66 16.60 -42.07
C HIS A 658 -16.95 15.97 -41.52
N PHE A 659 -18.11 16.53 -41.82
CA PHE A 659 -19.38 16.05 -41.29
C PHE A 659 -19.87 14.79 -42.01
N ARG A 660 -19.61 14.70 -43.32
CA ARG A 660 -19.98 13.51 -44.11
C ARG A 660 -19.29 12.25 -43.59
N ARG A 661 -18.01 12.34 -43.20
CA ARG A 661 -17.28 11.20 -42.59
C ARG A 661 -17.89 10.79 -41.26
N LEU A 662 -18.31 11.75 -40.43
CA LEU A 662 -18.96 11.48 -39.14
C LEU A 662 -20.34 10.81 -39.30
N LEU A 663 -21.11 11.12 -40.36
CA LEU A 663 -22.36 10.42 -40.67
C LEU A 663 -22.16 8.92 -40.96
N THR A 664 -20.96 8.53 -41.42
CA THR A 664 -20.61 7.14 -41.69
C THR A 664 -19.92 6.44 -40.52
N SER A 665 -19.79 7.11 -39.37
CA SER A 665 -19.14 6.54 -38.19
C SER A 665 -19.84 5.27 -37.71
N LYS A 666 -19.08 4.35 -37.12
CA LYS A 666 -19.66 3.15 -36.49
C LYS A 666 -20.47 3.50 -35.24
N ASN A 667 -20.12 4.60 -34.56
CA ASN A 667 -20.78 5.04 -33.35
C ASN A 667 -22.10 5.77 -33.68
N ILE A 668 -23.23 5.23 -33.21
CA ILE A 668 -24.57 5.80 -33.41
C ILE A 668 -24.65 7.23 -32.87
N ALA A 669 -24.07 7.50 -31.70
CA ALA A 669 -24.13 8.81 -31.08
C ALA A 669 -23.40 9.88 -31.91
N ILE A 670 -22.23 9.53 -32.46
CA ILE A 670 -21.47 10.41 -33.37
C ILE A 670 -22.28 10.70 -34.63
N ARG A 671 -22.87 9.67 -35.25
CA ARG A 671 -23.71 9.84 -36.45
C ARG A 671 -24.90 10.76 -36.20
N CYS A 672 -25.62 10.53 -35.10
CA CYS A 672 -26.79 11.33 -34.73
C CYS A 672 -26.39 12.80 -34.45
N ASN A 673 -25.30 13.02 -33.70
CA ASN A 673 -24.79 14.37 -33.47
C ASN A 673 -24.32 15.06 -34.77
N ALA A 674 -23.66 14.33 -35.67
CA ALA A 674 -23.25 14.86 -36.97
C ALA A 674 -24.46 15.26 -37.83
N ALA A 675 -25.52 14.43 -37.85
CA ALA A 675 -26.77 14.76 -38.53
C ALA A 675 -27.39 16.05 -37.98
N PHE A 676 -27.46 16.20 -36.66
CA PHE A 676 -27.92 17.44 -36.03
C PHE A 676 -27.06 18.65 -36.45
N GLN A 677 -25.73 18.49 -36.42
CA GLN A 677 -24.81 19.56 -36.76
C GLN A 677 -24.94 20.01 -38.22
N MET A 678 -25.12 19.05 -39.13
CA MET A 678 -25.33 19.33 -40.56
C MET A 678 -26.61 20.13 -40.80
N ILE A 679 -27.71 19.78 -40.13
CA ILE A 679 -29.00 20.47 -40.31
C ILE A 679 -28.88 21.94 -39.90
N ILE A 680 -28.19 22.23 -38.79
CA ILE A 680 -28.05 23.62 -38.30
C ILE A 680 -27.06 24.43 -39.12
N LEU A 681 -25.90 23.84 -39.45
CA LEU A 681 -24.82 24.57 -40.11
C LEU A 681 -25.03 24.70 -41.62
N ILE A 682 -26.09 24.12 -42.19
CA ILE A 682 -26.29 24.05 -43.64
C ILE A 682 -26.25 25.41 -44.34
N ARG A 683 -26.81 26.43 -43.71
CA ARG A 683 -26.88 27.80 -44.26
C ARG A 683 -25.51 28.50 -44.26
N ILE A 684 -24.51 27.93 -43.60
CA ILE A 684 -23.13 28.41 -43.60
C ILE A 684 -22.34 27.85 -44.79
N PHE A 685 -22.75 26.70 -45.34
CA PHE A 685 -22.09 26.11 -46.50
C PHE A 685 -22.67 26.67 -47.80
N SER A 686 -21.89 27.46 -48.54
CA SER A 686 -22.29 28.03 -49.83
C SER A 686 -22.26 27.03 -50.99
N GLU A 687 -21.57 25.90 -50.84
CA GLU A 687 -21.21 24.99 -51.95
C GLU A 687 -22.11 23.75 -52.10
N VAL A 688 -23.16 23.61 -51.27
CA VAL A 688 -23.88 22.32 -51.12
C VAL A 688 -25.39 22.49 -51.32
N ASN A 689 -26.02 21.52 -52.00
CA ASN A 689 -27.48 21.48 -52.13
C ASN A 689 -28.13 21.22 -50.76
N ALA A 690 -28.73 22.26 -50.19
CA ALA A 690 -29.29 22.24 -48.84
C ALA A 690 -30.34 21.12 -48.65
N THR A 691 -31.14 20.86 -49.67
CA THR A 691 -32.23 19.89 -49.63
C THR A 691 -31.71 18.46 -49.49
N THR A 692 -30.65 18.12 -50.24
CA THR A 692 -30.02 16.79 -50.18
C THR A 692 -29.41 16.54 -48.81
N TRP A 693 -28.76 17.55 -48.23
CA TRP A 693 -28.09 17.47 -46.93
C TRP A 693 -29.06 17.27 -45.77
N ILE A 694 -30.12 18.07 -45.70
CA ILE A 694 -31.16 17.93 -44.69
C ILE A 694 -31.80 16.55 -44.81
N GLY A 695 -32.06 16.10 -46.05
CA GLY A 695 -32.59 14.77 -46.33
C GLY A 695 -31.71 13.65 -45.77
N GLU A 696 -30.41 13.67 -46.09
CA GLU A 696 -29.45 12.66 -45.58
C GLU A 696 -29.37 12.64 -44.04
N ALA A 697 -29.29 13.82 -43.43
CA ALA A 697 -29.21 13.97 -41.98
C ALA A 697 -30.50 13.48 -41.28
N LEU A 698 -31.68 13.91 -41.74
CA LEU A 698 -32.96 13.45 -41.19
C LEU A 698 -33.16 11.94 -41.38
N MET A 699 -32.82 11.41 -42.57
CA MET A 699 -32.88 9.98 -42.82
C MET A 699 -31.96 9.19 -41.91
N THR A 700 -30.80 9.74 -41.54
CA THR A 700 -29.91 9.12 -40.55
C THR A 700 -30.60 8.99 -39.19
N LEU A 701 -31.24 10.06 -38.70
CA LEU A 701 -31.96 10.05 -37.42
C LEU A 701 -33.15 9.08 -37.44
N PHE A 702 -34.00 9.16 -38.47
CA PHE A 702 -35.18 8.30 -38.59
C PHE A 702 -34.83 6.82 -38.77
N ARG A 703 -33.72 6.51 -39.45
CA ARG A 703 -33.23 5.12 -39.56
C ARG A 703 -32.81 4.56 -38.20
N VAL A 704 -32.24 5.37 -37.31
CA VAL A 704 -31.88 4.91 -35.97
C VAL A 704 -33.15 4.67 -35.13
N ILE A 705 -34.08 5.63 -35.13
CA ILE A 705 -35.33 5.53 -34.35
C ILE A 705 -36.22 4.38 -34.83
N GLY A 706 -36.36 4.22 -36.15
CA GLY A 706 -37.24 3.23 -36.76
C GLY A 706 -36.64 1.81 -36.83
N ASN A 707 -35.40 1.60 -36.39
CA ASN A 707 -34.78 0.28 -36.43
C ASN A 707 -35.17 -0.54 -35.19
N PRO A 708 -35.88 -1.68 -35.35
CA PRO A 708 -36.28 -2.50 -34.22
C PRO A 708 -35.11 -3.25 -33.56
N ARG A 709 -33.94 -3.33 -34.20
CA ARG A 709 -32.73 -3.98 -33.67
C ARG A 709 -31.87 -3.06 -32.80
N ILE A 710 -32.22 -1.79 -32.69
CA ILE A 710 -31.51 -0.80 -31.88
C ILE A 710 -32.23 -0.69 -30.54
N ASP A 711 -31.48 -0.78 -29.45
CA ASP A 711 -32.05 -0.70 -28.10
C ASP A 711 -32.71 0.66 -27.87
N ASP A 712 -33.79 0.67 -27.08
CA ASP A 712 -34.54 1.90 -26.83
C ASP A 712 -33.70 2.99 -26.17
N GLU A 713 -32.63 2.62 -25.44
CA GLU A 713 -31.65 3.57 -24.90
C GLU A 713 -30.89 4.32 -26.00
N GLU A 714 -30.44 3.62 -27.04
CA GLU A 714 -29.73 4.23 -28.17
C GLU A 714 -30.67 5.13 -29.01
N LYS A 715 -31.99 4.92 -28.91
CA LYS A 715 -33.02 5.78 -29.52
C LYS A 715 -33.28 7.07 -28.75
N ILE A 716 -32.82 7.23 -27.51
CA ILE A 716 -33.03 8.45 -26.72
C ILE A 716 -32.39 9.66 -27.39
N LEU A 717 -31.11 9.56 -27.78
CA LEU A 717 -30.38 10.66 -28.38
C LEU A 717 -30.99 11.18 -29.71
N PRO A 718 -31.29 10.35 -30.72
CA PRO A 718 -31.91 10.83 -31.93
C PRO A 718 -33.31 11.42 -31.68
N SER A 719 -34.07 10.87 -30.72
CA SER A 719 -35.36 11.45 -30.31
C SER A 719 -35.19 12.83 -29.67
N ASP A 720 -34.20 12.97 -28.79
CA ASP A 720 -33.82 14.24 -28.18
C ASP A 720 -33.41 15.26 -29.26
N ILE A 721 -32.61 14.86 -30.24
CA ILE A 721 -32.19 15.70 -31.37
C ILE A 721 -33.39 16.20 -32.19
N ILE A 722 -34.37 15.35 -32.48
CA ILE A 722 -35.60 15.78 -33.16
C ILE A 722 -36.33 16.83 -32.31
N GLY A 723 -36.41 16.62 -31.00
CA GLY A 723 -36.96 17.61 -30.07
C GLY A 723 -36.18 18.93 -30.07
N ARG A 724 -34.84 18.89 -30.18
CA ARG A 724 -34.00 20.09 -30.32
C ARG A 724 -34.35 20.84 -31.61
N LEU A 725 -34.42 20.13 -32.74
CA LEU A 725 -34.75 20.72 -34.05
C LEU A 725 -36.12 21.39 -34.04
N ALA A 726 -37.11 20.81 -33.35
CA ALA A 726 -38.45 21.40 -33.24
C ALA A 726 -38.51 22.69 -32.41
N ARG A 727 -37.51 22.95 -31.56
CA ARG A 727 -37.47 24.10 -30.63
C ARG A 727 -36.51 25.21 -31.06
N ILE A 728 -35.70 24.97 -32.10
CA ILE A 728 -34.83 26.00 -32.63
C ILE A 728 -35.68 27.04 -33.36
N PRO A 729 -35.65 28.32 -32.96
CA PRO A 729 -36.42 29.36 -33.63
C PRO A 729 -36.00 29.47 -35.11
N SER A 730 -36.99 29.56 -36.01
CA SER A 730 -36.85 29.55 -37.47
C SER A 730 -36.05 30.71 -38.03
#